data_AF-A0A818E5B4-F1
#
_entry.id   AF-A0A818E5B4-F1
#
_cell.length_a   1.000
_cell.length_b   1.000
_cell.length_c   1.000
_cell.angle_alpha   90.00
_cell.angle_beta   90.00
_cell.angle_gamma   90.00
#
_symmetry.space_group_name_H-M   'P 1'
#
loop_
_entity.id
_entity.type
_entity.pdbx_description
1 polymer ?
#
loop_
_entity_poly.entity_id
_entity_poly.type
_entity_poly.pdbx_seq_one_letter_code
_entity_poly.pdbx_strand_id
1 'polypeptide(L)'
;MLEVRLSGETLSVPSDALPTSESNQEIHVILSSNGILKIAPSLWTAIFTDTRLRCLSLIDLQLYGNDSQTLAKYLCEQTHLVELTFDSVLQSVYSFDHILNEGLQHNKSLKSLTLTNLNNLDAATIASLIKHNNTINYLALTHDNISSGGGAIIADALRTNSTLVRVDLSHNRIDEQTATQFTSILHQPHSSLKQIILNNNVNDNQYVLDPNSTIENKPETLPFIVEEKRINDVEPSTPTKKFQFLSTILVTFLFFLWGIPNQLNGVLIRQFSKAFDLSRFEAGLVQSAFYMGYFIWALPAAYILRRWGYKVGLILGLVLFGTGSFLFWPCAYIGQYLPFLISLFIIATGLAFLETAANPFIAHAVGPEHSSEKRLNIAQAFNPLGAIVGVLIGTFFIFSGVELSPEQIKGMRADRTYETYLKEETLRVVRPYAIIGGVTYLWAVLIAIVPFPAKTKGKQKNDESGRANELCRILFLLSIVAQFAYVGAQVGTWSYFIQYAQDYVQVGEKTGGYLLTGTLAMFALGRLTAALLMHCGFSPAILLATFSLINVLLIAITVLLPNAIGLGALFLTSYFMSLMFPTIFSLGIKGMSEQTTKLASCLLIMAIIGGAIFTPLMGYIAVETKSLALAYILPGGSYIIVGIYALLAYVLTTDRSTQE
;
A
#
# COMPACT_ATOMS: atom_id res chain seq x y z
N MET A 1 8.97 39.16 -11.37
CA MET A 1 10.14 38.48 -10.80
C MET A 1 10.40 37.23 -11.64
N LEU A 2 11.62 37.04 -12.13
CA LEU A 2 12.02 35.91 -12.95
C LEU A 2 12.45 34.75 -12.04
N GLU A 3 11.85 33.58 -12.21
CA GLU A 3 12.10 32.43 -11.37
C GLU A 3 13.16 31.51 -12.01
N VAL A 4 14.26 31.28 -11.30
CA VAL A 4 15.38 30.45 -11.74
C VAL A 4 15.45 29.21 -10.85
N ARG A 5 15.06 28.06 -11.40
CA ARG A 5 15.06 26.78 -10.67
C ARG A 5 16.26 25.94 -11.05
N LEU A 6 17.10 25.61 -10.06
CA LEU A 6 18.26 24.76 -10.23
C LEU A 6 18.07 23.47 -9.41
N SER A 7 18.10 22.33 -10.09
CA SER A 7 17.97 21.00 -9.47
C SER A 7 18.89 19.97 -10.11
N GLY A 8 19.44 19.04 -9.33
CA GLY A 8 20.37 18.01 -9.80
C GLY A 8 21.09 17.27 -8.67
N GLU A 9 22.05 16.39 -8.99
CA GLU A 9 22.92 15.72 -8.00
C GLU A 9 24.19 16.53 -7.67
N THR A 10 24.61 17.44 -8.56
CA THR A 10 25.69 18.40 -8.33
C THR A 10 25.29 19.71 -8.99
N LEU A 11 25.19 20.79 -8.20
CA LEU A 11 24.91 22.11 -8.74
C LEU A 11 26.24 22.83 -8.99
N SER A 12 26.63 22.89 -10.25
CA SER A 12 27.73 23.71 -10.76
C SER A 12 27.19 24.61 -11.87
N VAL A 13 27.78 25.77 -12.06
CA VAL A 13 27.33 26.76 -13.04
C VAL A 13 27.58 26.20 -14.46
N PRO A 14 26.56 25.85 -15.27
CA PRO A 14 26.71 25.93 -16.72
C PRO A 14 26.96 27.40 -17.05
N SER A 15 27.84 27.68 -18.00
CA SER A 15 28.23 29.03 -18.44
C SER A 15 27.08 30.01 -18.74
N ASP A 16 25.83 29.53 -18.82
CA ASP A 16 24.63 30.27 -19.22
C ASP A 16 23.43 30.14 -18.25
N ALA A 17 23.59 29.66 -17.01
CA ALA A 17 22.43 29.32 -16.15
C ALA A 17 21.72 30.50 -15.47
N LEU A 18 22.39 31.62 -15.27
CA LEU A 18 21.71 32.85 -14.84
C LEU A 18 21.41 33.68 -16.09
N PRO A 19 20.17 34.16 -16.26
CA PRO A 19 19.76 34.87 -17.45
C PRO A 19 20.67 36.08 -17.71
N THR A 20 21.16 36.18 -18.95
CA THR A 20 22.07 37.24 -19.40
C THR A 20 21.51 38.63 -19.07
N SER A 21 22.40 39.56 -18.74
CA SER A 21 22.15 40.86 -18.11
C SER A 21 21.31 41.86 -18.93
N GLU A 22 20.66 41.44 -20.02
CA GLU A 22 19.84 42.31 -20.86
C GLU A 22 18.45 42.60 -20.26
N SER A 23 18.06 41.86 -19.21
CA SER A 23 16.81 42.02 -18.48
C SER A 23 17.04 42.64 -17.09
N ASN A 24 16.47 43.82 -16.85
CA ASN A 24 16.48 44.52 -15.55
C ASN A 24 15.48 43.93 -14.52
N GLN A 25 14.98 42.71 -14.75
CA GLN A 25 13.97 42.08 -13.91
C GLN A 25 14.58 41.45 -12.64
N GLU A 26 13.91 41.64 -11.50
CA GLU A 26 14.25 40.99 -10.23
C GLU A 26 14.16 39.46 -10.32
N ILE A 27 14.99 38.74 -9.58
CA ILE A 27 15.15 37.29 -9.66
C ILE A 27 14.76 36.60 -8.34
N HIS A 28 14.05 35.48 -8.48
CA HIS A 28 13.85 34.46 -7.44
C HIS A 28 14.65 33.23 -7.81
N VAL A 29 15.64 32.87 -6.98
CA VAL A 29 16.41 31.64 -7.17
C VAL A 29 15.86 30.54 -6.27
N ILE A 30 15.55 29.40 -6.86
CA ILE A 30 15.15 28.19 -6.14
C ILE A 30 16.20 27.13 -6.36
N LEU A 31 16.86 26.73 -5.28
CA LEU A 31 17.79 25.61 -5.24
C LEU A 31 17.07 24.42 -4.61
N SER A 32 16.92 23.34 -5.36
CA SER A 32 16.37 22.10 -4.84
C SER A 32 17.23 20.90 -5.17
N SER A 33 17.24 19.90 -4.29
CA SER A 33 17.98 18.65 -4.49
C SER A 33 17.07 17.44 -4.39
N ASN A 34 17.35 16.42 -5.21
CA ASN A 34 16.75 15.09 -5.09
C ASN A 34 17.69 14.07 -4.39
N GLY A 35 18.76 14.55 -3.72
CA GLY A 35 19.80 13.70 -3.11
C GLY A 35 20.87 14.45 -2.28
N ILE A 36 22.02 13.82 -2.02
CA ILE A 36 23.16 14.44 -1.31
C ILE A 36 23.87 15.38 -2.29
N LEU A 37 23.52 16.67 -2.21
CA LEU A 37 24.06 17.69 -3.09
C LEU A 37 25.41 18.21 -2.61
N LYS A 38 26.39 18.33 -3.50
CA LYS A 38 27.52 19.26 -3.32
C LYS A 38 27.23 20.53 -4.13
N ILE A 39 27.17 21.67 -3.46
CA ILE A 39 27.04 22.98 -4.10
C ILE A 39 28.45 23.47 -4.42
N ALA A 40 28.72 23.77 -5.68
CA ALA A 40 30.00 24.37 -6.04
C ALA A 40 30.09 25.79 -5.43
N PRO A 41 31.20 26.19 -4.78
CA PRO A 41 31.37 27.54 -4.25
C PRO A 41 31.12 28.65 -5.30
N SER A 42 31.44 28.36 -6.56
CA SER A 42 31.18 29.24 -7.70
C SER A 42 29.69 29.56 -7.91
N LEU A 43 28.79 28.65 -7.53
CA LEU A 43 27.35 28.90 -7.62
C LEU A 43 26.89 29.90 -6.55
N TRP A 44 27.38 29.76 -5.32
CA TRP A 44 27.09 30.74 -4.27
C TRP A 44 27.56 32.13 -4.68
N THR A 45 28.79 32.23 -5.22
CA THR A 45 29.28 33.49 -5.75
C THR A 45 28.38 34.03 -6.86
N ALA A 46 28.01 33.22 -7.84
CA ALA A 46 27.17 33.66 -8.95
C ALA A 46 25.80 34.20 -8.47
N ILE A 47 25.12 33.48 -7.58
CA ILE A 47 23.81 33.88 -7.04
C ILE A 47 23.92 35.19 -6.27
N PHE A 48 24.89 35.30 -5.36
CA PHE A 48 24.99 36.44 -4.44
C PHE A 48 25.70 37.67 -5.03
N THR A 49 26.33 37.54 -6.21
CA THR A 49 26.82 38.70 -6.98
C THR A 49 25.75 39.34 -7.86
N ASP A 50 24.63 38.66 -8.12
CA ASP A 50 23.55 39.19 -8.96
C ASP A 50 22.68 40.17 -8.15
N THR A 51 22.82 41.47 -8.41
CA THR A 51 22.11 42.55 -7.69
C THR A 51 20.59 42.52 -7.87
N ARG A 52 20.09 41.72 -8.82
CA ARG A 52 18.66 41.50 -9.08
C ARG A 52 18.04 40.49 -8.13
N LEU A 53 18.82 39.75 -7.35
CA LEU A 53 18.32 38.74 -6.41
C LEU A 53 17.39 39.40 -5.36
N ARG A 54 16.15 38.89 -5.24
CA ARG A 54 15.19 39.35 -4.22
C ARG A 54 14.71 38.24 -3.33
N CYS A 55 14.52 37.05 -3.90
CA CYS A 55 14.04 35.88 -3.18
C CYS A 55 15.01 34.72 -3.39
N LEU A 56 15.31 34.00 -2.31
CA LEU A 56 16.11 32.78 -2.34
C LEU A 56 15.35 31.68 -1.61
N SER A 57 15.10 30.56 -2.28
CA SER A 57 14.48 29.38 -1.67
C SER A 57 15.43 28.19 -1.74
N LEU A 58 15.74 27.63 -0.58
CA LEU A 58 16.59 26.47 -0.39
C LEU A 58 15.68 25.33 0.06
N ILE A 59 15.47 24.34 -0.82
CA ILE A 59 14.47 23.28 -0.63
C ILE A 59 15.17 21.91 -0.67
N ASP A 60 14.99 21.08 0.35
CA ASP A 60 15.53 19.72 0.41
C ASP A 60 17.07 19.63 0.25
N LEU A 61 17.78 20.68 0.67
CA LEU A 61 19.25 20.74 0.57
C LEU A 61 19.93 20.15 1.81
N GLN A 62 21.11 19.55 1.63
CA GLN A 62 22.01 19.23 2.75
C GLN A 62 23.17 20.21 2.76
N LEU A 63 23.21 21.11 3.75
CA LEU A 63 24.30 22.07 3.87
C LEU A 63 25.38 21.49 4.81
N TYR A 64 26.55 21.19 4.27
CA TYR A 64 27.71 20.75 5.04
C TYR A 64 28.54 21.96 5.51
N GLY A 65 29.43 21.78 6.49
CA GLY A 65 30.08 22.88 7.23
C GLY A 65 30.72 24.01 6.39
N ASN A 66 31.29 23.72 5.22
CA ASN A 66 31.80 24.78 4.33
C ASN A 66 30.69 25.57 3.62
N ASP A 67 29.59 24.91 3.25
CA ASP A 67 28.45 25.55 2.61
C ASP A 67 27.71 26.46 3.60
N SER A 68 27.56 26.02 4.86
CA SER A 68 26.92 26.84 5.90
C SER A 68 27.74 28.08 6.26
N GLN A 69 29.07 27.95 6.39
CA GLN A 69 29.97 29.10 6.57
C GLN A 69 29.90 30.09 5.41
N THR A 70 29.92 29.57 4.18
CA THR A 70 29.88 30.40 2.98
C THR A 70 28.54 31.12 2.84
N LEU A 71 27.43 30.40 3.04
CA LEU A 71 26.09 30.96 3.01
C LEU A 71 25.88 32.00 4.12
N ALA A 72 26.33 31.73 5.34
CA ALA A 72 26.26 32.68 6.45
C ALA A 72 26.97 33.99 6.12
N LYS A 73 28.20 33.91 5.58
CA LYS A 73 28.96 35.08 5.14
C LYS A 73 28.19 35.88 4.08
N TYR A 74 27.69 35.21 3.04
CA TYR A 74 26.96 35.89 1.98
C TYR A 74 25.68 36.55 2.51
N LEU A 75 24.90 35.86 3.33
CA LEU A 75 23.68 36.39 3.95
C LEU A 75 23.99 37.60 4.83
N CYS A 76 25.09 37.60 5.58
CA CYS A 76 25.51 38.76 6.38
C CYS A 76 25.83 39.98 5.50
N GLU A 77 26.51 39.76 4.36
CA GLU A 77 26.93 40.81 3.43
C GLU A 77 25.81 41.29 2.48
N GLN A 78 24.74 40.51 2.31
CA GLN A 78 23.65 40.84 1.38
C GLN A 78 22.88 42.10 1.79
N THR A 79 22.70 43.01 0.84
CA THR A 79 21.97 44.29 1.03
C THR A 79 20.64 44.36 0.28
N HIS A 80 20.33 43.37 -0.55
CA HIS A 80 19.22 43.45 -1.51
C HIS A 80 18.31 42.21 -1.50
N LEU A 81 18.68 41.13 -0.81
CA LEU A 81 17.82 39.97 -0.59
C LEU A 81 16.69 40.35 0.38
N VAL A 82 15.44 40.14 -0.02
CA VAL A 82 14.23 40.52 0.72
C VAL A 82 13.58 39.31 1.36
N GLU A 83 13.62 38.16 0.71
CA GLU A 83 12.95 36.94 1.16
C GLU A 83 13.87 35.72 1.09
N LEU A 84 13.79 34.88 2.14
CA LEU A 84 14.57 33.67 2.27
C LEU A 84 13.71 32.54 2.82
N THR A 85 13.74 31.41 2.12
CA THR A 85 13.04 30.18 2.52
C THR A 85 14.06 29.07 2.74
N PHE A 86 14.07 28.47 3.93
CA PHE A 86 14.67 27.16 4.20
C PHE A 86 13.55 26.15 4.37
N ASP A 87 13.34 25.32 3.36
CA ASP A 87 12.35 24.24 3.40
C ASP A 87 13.05 22.88 3.42
N SER A 88 12.84 22.10 4.49
CA SER A 88 13.35 20.72 4.58
C SER A 88 14.87 20.59 4.39
N VAL A 89 15.63 21.65 4.71
CA VAL A 89 17.09 21.66 4.61
C VAL A 89 17.67 20.83 5.76
N LEU A 90 18.36 19.73 5.45
CA LEU A 90 18.98 18.82 6.41
C LEU A 90 20.33 19.40 6.87
N GLN A 91 20.43 19.72 8.15
CA GLN A 91 21.60 20.38 8.72
C GLN A 91 22.20 19.52 9.84
N SER A 92 23.52 19.53 9.98
CA SER A 92 24.11 19.21 11.29
C SER A 92 23.74 20.35 12.25
N VAL A 93 23.50 20.05 13.53
CA VAL A 93 23.13 21.05 14.56
C VAL A 93 24.02 22.31 14.48
N TYR A 94 25.34 22.09 14.31
CA TYR A 94 26.32 23.17 14.19
C TYR A 94 26.20 24.04 12.92
N SER A 95 25.66 23.51 11.81
CA SER A 95 25.57 24.26 10.55
C SER A 95 24.39 25.24 10.54
N PHE A 96 23.28 24.87 11.17
CA PHE A 96 22.09 25.71 11.26
C PHE A 96 22.31 26.88 12.21
N ASP A 97 22.82 26.58 13.40
CA ASP A 97 23.15 27.61 14.39
C ASP A 97 24.12 28.65 13.82
N HIS A 98 25.07 28.21 12.99
CA HIS A 98 26.02 29.11 12.37
C HIS A 98 25.36 30.05 11.34
N ILE A 99 24.47 29.55 10.48
CA ILE A 99 23.76 30.37 9.50
C ILE A 99 22.86 31.41 10.20
N LEU A 100 22.14 31.00 11.25
CA LEU A 100 21.26 31.90 11.97
C LEU A 100 22.05 32.96 12.73
N ASN A 101 23.05 32.56 13.52
CA ASN A 101 23.76 33.46 14.42
C ASN A 101 24.77 34.36 13.70
N GLU A 102 25.52 33.84 12.72
CA GLU A 102 26.57 34.62 12.04
C GLU A 102 26.08 35.26 10.73
N GLY A 103 25.03 34.70 10.11
CA GLY A 103 24.45 35.20 8.87
C GLY A 103 23.23 36.08 9.11
N LEU A 104 22.12 35.46 9.51
CA LEU A 104 20.81 36.12 9.56
C LEU A 104 20.67 37.12 10.69
N GLN A 105 21.33 36.90 11.83
CA GLN A 105 21.31 37.82 12.97
C GLN A 105 21.82 39.22 12.61
N HIS A 106 22.76 39.29 11.66
CA HIS A 106 23.40 40.53 11.21
C HIS A 106 22.89 41.03 9.86
N ASN A 107 21.98 40.31 9.21
CA ASN A 107 21.46 40.68 7.90
C ASN A 107 20.61 41.96 7.97
N LYS A 108 20.86 42.89 7.05
CA LYS A 108 20.25 44.23 7.04
C LYS A 108 19.13 44.44 6.00
N SER A 109 18.86 43.46 5.15
CA SER A 109 17.95 43.60 4.00
C SER A 109 16.70 42.74 4.10
N LEU A 110 16.81 41.57 4.72
CA LEU A 110 15.79 40.53 4.75
C LEU A 110 14.55 41.01 5.51
N LYS A 111 13.38 40.84 4.89
CA LYS A 111 12.07 41.21 5.44
C LYS A 111 11.20 40.00 5.75
N SER A 112 11.37 38.91 4.99
CA SER A 112 10.60 37.67 5.11
C SER A 112 11.54 36.49 5.29
N LEU A 113 11.31 35.68 6.33
CA LEU A 113 12.03 34.45 6.60
C LEU A 113 11.05 33.30 6.84
N THR A 114 11.22 32.21 6.09
CA THR A 114 10.48 30.96 6.29
C THR A 114 11.47 29.85 6.63
N LEU A 115 11.21 29.15 7.73
CA LEU A 115 11.96 27.97 8.18
C LEU A 115 10.97 26.82 8.38
N THR A 116 11.33 25.61 7.95
CA THR A 116 10.57 24.37 8.20
C THR A 116 11.49 23.24 8.67
N ASN A 117 10.91 22.16 9.18
CA ASN A 117 11.57 20.98 9.74
C ASN A 117 12.41 21.25 11.01
N LEU A 118 11.94 22.15 11.86
CA LEU A 118 12.56 22.55 13.13
C LEU A 118 12.09 21.70 14.31
N ASN A 119 12.87 21.66 15.38
CA ASN A 119 12.52 21.03 16.65
C ASN A 119 12.80 21.93 17.87
N ASN A 120 12.44 21.48 19.07
CA ASN A 120 12.61 22.26 20.31
C ASN A 120 14.05 22.73 20.61
N LEU A 121 15.08 22.01 20.16
CA LEU A 121 16.47 22.43 20.35
C LEU A 121 16.81 23.67 19.51
N ASP A 122 16.14 23.85 18.37
CA ASP A 122 16.35 24.97 17.46
C ASP A 122 15.64 26.24 17.94
N ALA A 123 14.64 26.11 18.83
CA ALA A 123 13.86 27.22 19.36
C ALA A 123 14.72 28.25 20.11
N ALA A 124 15.79 27.83 20.77
CA ALA A 124 16.73 28.72 21.45
C ALA A 124 17.53 29.59 20.46
N THR A 125 18.00 28.99 19.37
CA THR A 125 18.72 29.68 18.29
C THR A 125 17.79 30.66 17.57
N ILE A 126 16.56 30.25 17.28
CA ILE A 126 15.54 31.13 16.69
C ILE A 126 15.20 32.30 17.62
N ALA A 127 15.07 32.04 18.93
CA ALA A 127 14.88 33.10 19.91
C ALA A 127 16.07 34.09 19.94
N SER A 128 17.30 33.61 19.82
CA SER A 128 18.48 34.47 19.68
C SER A 128 18.40 35.33 18.41
N LEU A 129 18.05 34.73 17.27
CA LEU A 129 17.83 35.46 16.01
C LEU A 129 16.77 36.56 16.17
N ILE A 130 15.62 36.23 16.76
CA ILE A 130 14.52 37.18 17.01
C ILE A 130 14.98 38.34 17.90
N LYS A 131 15.78 38.08 18.95
CA LYS A 131 16.23 39.13 19.89
C LYS A 131 17.17 40.15 19.23
N HIS A 132 17.93 39.75 18.22
CA HIS A 132 19.02 40.58 17.69
C HIS A 132 18.79 41.07 16.25
N ASN A 133 18.01 40.35 15.45
CA ASN A 133 17.67 40.81 14.11
C ASN A 133 16.60 41.92 14.20
N ASN A 134 16.85 43.02 13.50
CA ASN A 134 15.98 44.21 13.49
C ASN A 134 15.47 44.56 12.08
N THR A 135 15.44 43.59 11.18
CA THR A 135 15.08 43.81 9.77
C THR A 135 13.94 42.95 9.29
N ILE A 136 13.80 41.74 9.83
CA ILE A 136 12.74 40.79 9.50
C ILE A 136 11.42 41.26 10.10
N ASN A 137 10.40 41.31 9.25
CA ASN A 137 9.03 41.71 9.59
C ASN A 137 8.06 40.52 9.60
N TYR A 138 8.35 39.48 8.81
CA TYR A 138 7.56 38.25 8.74
C TYR A 138 8.44 37.03 8.99
N LEU A 139 8.06 36.22 9.97
CA LEU A 139 8.71 34.96 10.32
C LEU A 139 7.70 33.82 10.27
N ALA A 140 7.94 32.84 9.41
CA ALA A 140 7.13 31.63 9.31
C ALA A 140 7.93 30.41 9.81
N LEU A 141 7.38 29.74 10.81
CA LEU A 141 7.89 28.54 11.49
C LEU A 141 6.77 27.47 11.45
N THR A 142 6.31 27.13 10.25
CA THR A 142 5.12 26.28 10.07
C THR A 142 5.52 24.84 9.78
N HIS A 143 4.68 23.89 10.19
CA HIS A 143 4.93 22.45 10.00
C HIS A 143 6.20 21.96 10.70
N ASP A 144 6.49 22.54 11.87
CA ASP A 144 7.63 22.20 12.71
C ASP A 144 7.22 21.33 13.91
N ASN A 145 8.20 20.74 14.59
CA ASN A 145 7.99 19.97 15.82
C ASN A 145 8.27 20.82 17.07
N ILE A 146 7.88 22.10 17.05
CA ILE A 146 8.02 23.01 18.19
C ILE A 146 6.90 22.69 19.19
N SER A 147 7.27 22.20 20.36
CA SER A 147 6.32 22.02 21.46
C SER A 147 6.13 23.31 22.25
N SER A 148 5.17 23.31 23.17
CA SER A 148 4.94 24.38 24.16
C SER A 148 6.21 24.93 24.82
N GLY A 149 7.18 24.07 25.13
CA GLY A 149 8.46 24.50 25.71
C GLY A 149 9.29 25.36 24.76
N GLY A 150 9.40 24.97 23.49
CA GLY A 150 10.05 25.79 22.46
C GLY A 150 9.23 27.04 22.10
N GLY A 151 7.90 26.92 22.06
CA GLY A 151 6.99 28.03 21.85
C GLY A 151 7.13 29.12 22.92
N ALA A 152 7.27 28.75 24.20
CA ALA A 152 7.50 29.69 25.29
C ALA A 152 8.83 30.45 25.16
N ILE A 153 9.89 29.79 24.68
CA ILE A 153 11.20 30.42 24.41
C ILE A 153 11.08 31.47 23.29
N ILE A 154 10.35 31.13 22.22
CA ILE A 154 10.07 32.07 21.12
C ILE A 154 9.20 33.23 21.61
N ALA A 155 8.18 32.96 22.42
CA ALA A 155 7.32 33.97 23.02
C ALA A 155 8.13 34.97 23.87
N ASP A 156 9.06 34.49 24.71
CA ASP A 156 9.96 35.36 25.48
C ASP A 156 10.82 36.27 24.58
N ALA A 157 11.34 35.73 23.48
CA ALA A 157 12.10 36.52 22.51
C ALA A 157 11.27 37.63 21.85
N LEU A 158 10.04 37.31 21.46
CA LEU A 158 9.13 38.28 20.82
C LEU A 158 8.78 39.45 21.73
N ARG A 159 8.79 39.30 23.06
CA ARG A 159 8.55 40.41 24.01
C ARG A 159 9.57 41.55 23.88
N THR A 160 10.77 41.23 23.41
CA THR A 160 11.89 42.18 23.27
C THR A 160 12.13 42.63 21.83
N ASN A 161 11.52 41.95 20.86
CA ASN A 161 11.66 42.30 19.45
C ASN A 161 10.70 43.46 19.09
N SER A 162 11.21 44.42 18.30
CA SER A 162 10.47 45.62 17.91
C SER A 162 10.31 45.75 16.39
N THR A 163 10.56 44.68 15.63
CA THR A 163 10.59 44.71 14.16
C THR A 163 9.65 43.71 13.51
N LEU A 164 9.46 42.54 14.11
CA LEU A 164 8.52 41.53 13.64
C LEU A 164 7.09 42.05 13.74
N VAL A 165 6.38 41.99 12.62
CA VAL A 165 4.99 42.41 12.47
C VAL A 165 4.07 41.19 12.43
N ARG A 166 4.53 40.07 11.86
CA ARG A 166 3.75 38.85 11.75
C ARG A 166 4.60 37.62 12.02
N VAL A 167 4.06 36.70 12.82
CA VAL A 167 4.67 35.39 13.09
C VAL A 167 3.65 34.29 12.79
N ASP A 168 4.08 33.28 12.03
CA ASP A 168 3.28 32.09 11.73
C ASP A 168 3.90 30.87 12.41
N LEU A 169 3.17 30.27 13.33
CA LEU A 169 3.52 29.08 14.11
C LEU A 169 2.46 27.99 13.91
N SER A 170 1.72 28.04 12.80
CA SER A 170 0.73 27.02 12.47
C SER A 170 1.36 25.63 12.27
N HIS A 171 0.58 24.58 12.49
CA HIS A 171 1.03 23.19 12.31
C HIS A 171 2.24 22.83 13.20
N ASN A 172 2.16 23.16 14.49
CA ASN A 172 3.15 22.83 15.53
C ASN A 172 2.51 22.04 16.68
N ARG A 173 3.20 21.91 17.82
CA ARG A 173 2.71 21.25 19.05
C ARG A 173 2.59 22.23 20.23
N ILE A 174 2.06 23.42 19.97
CA ILE A 174 1.85 24.46 20.98
C ILE A 174 0.51 24.20 21.70
N ASP A 175 0.53 24.15 23.03
CA ASP A 175 -0.68 24.06 23.85
C ASP A 175 -1.38 25.41 24.07
N GLU A 176 -2.58 25.34 24.63
CA GLU A 176 -3.38 26.52 24.96
C GLU A 176 -2.66 27.46 25.95
N GLN A 177 -1.94 26.93 26.93
CA GLN A 177 -1.20 27.73 27.90
C GLN A 177 -0.14 28.60 27.20
N THR A 178 0.59 28.04 26.25
CA THR A 178 1.61 28.75 25.49
C THR A 178 0.97 29.71 24.48
N ALA A 179 -0.16 29.35 23.88
CA ALA A 179 -0.93 30.26 23.02
C ALA A 179 -1.34 31.54 23.78
N THR A 180 -1.76 31.45 25.05
CA THR A 180 -2.08 32.64 25.84
C THR A 180 -0.86 33.55 26.08
N GLN A 181 0.36 33.00 26.12
CA GLN A 181 1.58 33.81 26.21
C GLN A 181 1.76 34.65 24.93
N PHE A 182 1.51 34.06 23.75
CA PHE A 182 1.52 34.81 22.49
C PHE A 182 0.46 35.90 22.45
N THR A 183 -0.76 35.64 22.94
CA THR A 183 -1.81 36.66 23.07
C THR A 183 -1.36 37.82 23.95
N SER A 184 -0.69 37.53 25.07
CA SER A 184 -0.19 38.58 25.98
C SER A 184 0.82 39.53 25.32
N ILE A 185 1.53 39.07 24.29
CA ILE A 185 2.56 39.85 23.58
C ILE A 185 1.93 40.85 22.61
N LEU A 186 0.83 40.48 21.95
CA LEU A 186 0.10 41.38 21.04
C LEU A 186 -0.47 42.61 21.76
N HIS A 187 -0.76 42.50 23.06
CA HIS A 187 -1.29 43.60 23.87
C HIS A 187 -0.21 44.46 24.55
N GLN A 188 1.07 44.20 24.31
CA GLN A 188 2.13 45.01 24.90
C GLN A 188 2.23 46.39 24.22
N PRO A 189 2.37 47.49 24.96
CA PRO A 189 2.29 48.87 24.44
C PRO A 189 3.41 49.25 23.45
N HIS A 190 4.48 48.44 23.37
CA HIS A 190 5.64 48.69 22.50
C HIS A 190 5.91 47.55 21.52
N SER A 191 4.96 46.62 21.35
CA SER A 191 5.10 45.51 20.41
C SER A 191 4.89 46.00 18.97
N SER A 192 5.80 45.65 18.07
CA SER A 192 5.61 45.82 16.62
C SER A 192 4.68 44.75 16.02
N LEU A 193 4.43 43.69 16.78
CA LEU A 193 3.73 42.50 16.34
C LEU A 193 2.23 42.78 16.23
N LYS A 194 1.69 42.58 15.04
CA LYS A 194 0.28 42.78 14.70
C LYS A 194 -0.48 41.47 14.54
N GLN A 195 0.22 40.37 14.23
CA GLN A 195 -0.47 39.12 13.93
C GLN A 195 0.35 37.91 14.35
N ILE A 196 -0.32 36.96 15.00
CA ILE A 196 0.22 35.63 15.30
C ILE A 196 -0.76 34.57 14.80
N ILE A 197 -0.25 33.61 14.04
CA ILE A 197 -1.03 32.49 13.51
C ILE A 197 -0.62 31.22 14.25
N LEU A 198 -1.59 30.56 14.89
CA LEU A 198 -1.40 29.36 15.71
C LEU A 198 -2.33 28.21 15.27
N ASN A 199 -2.90 28.28 14.07
CA ASN A 199 -3.80 27.25 13.52
C ASN A 199 -3.17 25.85 13.55
N ASN A 200 -4.01 24.82 13.75
CA ASN A 200 -3.60 23.41 13.68
C ASN A 200 -2.45 23.06 14.64
N ASN A 201 -2.57 23.49 15.89
CA ASN A 201 -1.70 23.09 17.01
C ASN A 201 -2.41 22.03 17.89
N VAL A 202 -1.96 21.75 19.12
CA VAL A 202 -2.38 20.57 19.93
C VAL A 202 -3.90 20.44 20.14
N ASN A 203 -4.65 21.53 19.98
CA ASN A 203 -6.10 21.51 19.86
C ASN A 203 -6.46 22.10 18.50
N ASP A 204 -7.25 21.37 17.70
CA ASP A 204 -7.64 21.62 16.29
C ASP A 204 -8.45 22.94 16.05
N ASN A 205 -8.27 23.92 16.93
CA ASN A 205 -8.89 25.23 16.92
C ASN A 205 -8.08 26.17 16.01
N GLN A 206 -8.78 26.86 15.11
CA GLN A 206 -8.21 27.94 14.31
C GLN A 206 -7.97 29.17 15.20
N TYR A 207 -6.73 29.39 15.62
CA TYR A 207 -6.29 30.59 16.33
C TYR A 207 -5.56 31.52 15.37
N VAL A 208 -6.25 32.56 14.90
CA VAL A 208 -5.61 33.76 14.35
C VAL A 208 -5.80 34.87 15.37
N LEU A 209 -4.70 35.31 15.98
CA LEU A 209 -4.72 36.35 16.99
C LEU A 209 -4.32 37.69 16.33
N ASP A 210 -5.28 38.62 16.28
CA ASP A 210 -5.10 40.01 15.83
C ASP A 210 -5.61 40.93 16.95
N PRO A 211 -4.87 41.99 17.33
CA PRO A 211 -5.30 42.95 18.34
C PRO A 211 -6.64 43.66 18.02
N ASN A 212 -7.15 43.58 16.78
CA ASN A 212 -8.37 44.28 16.33
C ASN A 212 -9.53 43.38 15.84
N SER A 213 -9.48 42.05 15.95
CA SER A 213 -10.52 41.21 15.33
C SER A 213 -11.79 41.06 16.18
N THR A 214 -12.84 41.83 15.87
CA THR A 214 -14.22 41.33 15.85
C THR A 214 -14.43 40.48 14.60
N ILE A 215 -15.10 39.34 14.77
CA ILE A 215 -15.40 38.34 13.73
C ILE A 215 -16.07 39.01 12.52
N GLU A 216 -15.65 38.61 11.31
CA GLU A 216 -16.07 39.06 9.96
C GLU A 216 -15.34 40.30 9.37
N ASN A 217 -14.26 40.07 8.62
CA ASN A 217 -14.19 40.25 7.16
C ASN A 217 -12.74 40.31 6.62
N LYS A 218 -12.58 39.74 5.42
CA LYS A 218 -11.47 39.77 4.44
C LYS A 218 -10.19 40.56 4.79
N PRO A 219 -8.99 39.98 4.59
CA PRO A 219 -7.75 40.76 4.57
C PRO A 219 -7.76 41.72 3.37
N GLU A 220 -7.73 43.01 3.66
CA GLU A 220 -7.39 44.05 2.70
C GLU A 220 -5.95 43.83 2.19
N THR A 221 -5.83 43.98 0.88
CA THR A 221 -4.69 43.64 0.04
C THR A 221 -3.48 44.55 0.30
N LEU A 222 -2.37 43.96 0.79
CA LEU A 222 -1.02 44.41 0.42
C LEU A 222 -0.66 43.71 -0.91
N PRO A 223 -0.16 44.43 -1.94
CA PRO A 223 0.06 43.87 -3.25
C PRO A 223 1.38 43.10 -3.25
N PHE A 224 1.36 41.83 -2.85
CA PHE A 224 2.27 40.83 -3.41
C PHE A 224 1.63 39.45 -3.23
N ILE A 225 1.15 38.93 -4.35
CA ILE A 225 0.45 37.66 -4.47
C ILE A 225 1.48 36.55 -4.34
N VAL A 226 1.54 35.88 -3.18
CA VAL A 226 1.71 34.43 -3.20
C VAL A 226 0.29 33.90 -3.22
N GLU A 227 -0.16 33.48 -4.40
CA GLU A 227 -1.41 32.74 -4.53
C GLU A 227 -1.40 31.64 -3.47
N GLU A 228 -2.43 31.65 -2.62
CA GLU A 228 -2.75 30.61 -1.65
C GLU A 228 -3.18 29.35 -2.41
N LYS A 229 -2.24 28.77 -3.16
CA LYS A 229 -2.39 27.50 -3.84
C LYS A 229 -2.05 26.44 -2.80
N ARG A 230 -3.04 26.13 -1.95
CA ARG A 230 -3.12 24.95 -1.06
C ARG A 230 -1.83 24.13 -1.00
N ILE A 231 -0.92 24.50 -0.11
CA ILE A 231 0.28 23.72 0.23
C ILE A 231 -0.12 22.64 1.25
N ASN A 232 -1.07 21.78 0.86
CA ASN A 232 -1.41 20.55 1.60
C ASN A 232 -1.21 19.31 0.71
N ASP A 233 -0.36 19.41 -0.31
CA ASP A 233 0.02 18.30 -1.19
C ASP A 233 1.50 18.41 -1.57
N VAL A 234 2.40 18.50 -0.59
CA VAL A 234 3.81 18.09 -0.80
C VAL A 234 4.07 16.89 0.12
N GLU A 235 3.47 15.77 -0.26
CA GLU A 235 3.99 14.47 0.11
C GLU A 235 5.43 14.35 -0.42
N PRO A 236 6.36 13.73 0.33
CA PRO A 236 7.77 13.62 -0.03
C PRO A 236 7.89 12.91 -1.38
N SER A 237 8.19 13.68 -2.45
CA SER A 237 8.29 13.24 -3.85
C SER A 237 7.54 11.92 -4.14
N THR A 238 6.23 11.90 -3.88
CA THR A 238 5.39 10.82 -4.38
C THR A 238 5.46 10.86 -5.90
N PRO A 239 5.50 9.70 -6.60
CA PRO A 239 5.30 9.69 -8.05
C PRO A 239 4.04 10.51 -8.32
N THR A 240 4.14 11.51 -9.21
CA THR A 240 3.06 12.44 -9.58
C THR A 240 1.72 11.72 -9.47
N LYS A 241 0.68 12.21 -8.75
CA LYS A 241 -0.58 11.48 -8.45
C LYS A 241 -1.09 10.56 -9.59
N LYS A 242 -0.87 10.94 -10.85
CA LYS A 242 -1.04 10.11 -12.07
C LYS A 242 -0.29 8.76 -12.08
N PHE A 243 0.99 8.70 -11.73
CA PHE A 243 1.81 7.50 -11.68
C PHE A 243 1.43 6.58 -10.52
N GLN A 244 1.13 7.14 -9.34
CA GLN A 244 0.60 6.36 -8.24
C GLN A 244 -0.72 5.69 -8.66
N PHE A 245 -1.65 6.46 -9.23
CA PHE A 245 -2.91 5.95 -9.78
C PHE A 245 -2.71 4.85 -10.84
N LEU A 246 -1.78 5.06 -11.79
CA LEU A 246 -1.49 4.08 -12.83
C LEU A 246 -0.92 2.77 -12.26
N SER A 247 0.02 2.85 -11.32
CA SER A 247 0.56 1.67 -10.64
C SER A 247 -0.52 0.93 -9.82
N THR A 248 -1.45 1.65 -9.18
CA THR A 248 -2.61 1.06 -8.50
C THR A 248 -3.52 0.31 -9.47
N ILE A 249 -3.82 0.87 -10.64
CA ILE A 249 -4.64 0.20 -11.66
C ILE A 249 -3.94 -1.09 -12.14
N LEU A 250 -2.66 -1.00 -12.49
CA LEU A 250 -1.90 -2.16 -12.98
C LEU A 250 -1.85 -3.28 -11.95
N VAL A 251 -1.60 -2.95 -10.68
CA VAL A 251 -1.58 -3.94 -9.60
C VAL A 251 -2.99 -4.45 -9.28
N THR A 252 -4.03 -3.62 -9.37
CA THR A 252 -5.43 -4.05 -9.23
C THR A 252 -5.81 -5.08 -10.30
N PHE A 253 -5.36 -4.90 -11.54
CA PHE A 253 -5.62 -5.87 -12.59
C PHE A 253 -4.92 -7.22 -12.36
N LEU A 254 -3.82 -7.25 -11.59
CA LEU A 254 -3.18 -8.52 -11.25
C LEU A 254 -4.12 -9.44 -10.46
N PHE A 255 -4.97 -8.88 -9.59
CA PHE A 255 -5.96 -9.66 -8.84
C PHE A 255 -6.91 -10.43 -9.76
N PHE A 256 -7.33 -9.81 -10.86
CA PHE A 256 -8.05 -10.48 -11.96
C PHE A 256 -7.18 -11.55 -12.62
N LEU A 257 -5.95 -11.19 -13.01
CA LEU A 257 -5.07 -12.05 -13.79
C LEU A 257 -4.72 -13.36 -13.07
N TRP A 258 -4.43 -13.34 -11.77
CA TRP A 258 -4.15 -14.56 -11.02
C TRP A 258 -5.41 -15.28 -10.50
N GLY A 259 -6.58 -14.66 -10.54
CA GLY A 259 -7.85 -15.36 -10.29
C GLY A 259 -8.10 -16.49 -11.30
N ILE A 260 -7.63 -16.32 -12.54
CA ILE A 260 -7.74 -17.30 -13.64
C ILE A 260 -7.03 -18.64 -13.32
N PRO A 261 -5.70 -18.69 -13.08
CA PRO A 261 -5.00 -19.94 -12.79
C PRO A 261 -5.49 -20.61 -11.50
N ASN A 262 -5.90 -19.83 -10.48
CA ASN A 262 -6.44 -20.38 -9.23
C ASN A 262 -7.65 -21.28 -9.49
N GLN A 263 -8.57 -20.87 -10.38
CA GLN A 263 -9.72 -21.71 -10.74
C GLN A 263 -9.40 -22.76 -11.80
N LEU A 264 -8.46 -22.50 -12.71
CA LEU A 264 -8.05 -23.49 -13.70
C LEU A 264 -7.41 -24.72 -13.08
N ASN A 265 -6.86 -24.65 -11.87
CA ASN A 265 -6.40 -25.86 -11.16
C ASN A 265 -7.47 -26.92 -11.01
N GLY A 266 -8.70 -26.53 -10.64
CA GLY A 266 -9.81 -27.48 -10.52
C GLY A 266 -10.13 -28.14 -11.87
N VAL A 267 -10.03 -27.38 -12.96
CA VAL A 267 -10.21 -27.86 -14.33
C VAL A 267 -9.09 -28.82 -14.73
N LEU A 268 -7.84 -28.48 -14.41
CA LEU A 268 -6.66 -29.29 -14.70
C LEU A 268 -6.69 -30.64 -14.00
N ILE A 269 -7.17 -30.71 -12.74
CA ILE A 269 -7.32 -31.98 -12.03
C ILE A 269 -8.16 -32.95 -12.86
N ARG A 270 -9.36 -32.52 -13.30
CA ARG A 270 -10.23 -33.38 -14.13
C ARG A 270 -9.59 -33.70 -15.48
N GLN A 271 -8.99 -32.70 -16.14
CA GLN A 271 -8.39 -32.90 -17.46
C GLN A 271 -7.20 -33.85 -17.42
N PHE A 272 -6.31 -33.74 -16.42
CA PHE A 272 -5.15 -34.61 -16.27
C PHE A 272 -5.53 -36.00 -15.79
N SER A 273 -6.53 -36.14 -14.90
CA SER A 273 -7.07 -37.46 -14.56
C SER A 273 -7.55 -38.22 -15.80
N LYS A 274 -8.20 -37.51 -16.72
CA LYS A 274 -8.65 -38.07 -17.98
C LYS A 274 -7.50 -38.34 -18.96
N ALA A 275 -6.60 -37.39 -19.15
CA ALA A 275 -5.56 -37.45 -20.17
C ALA A 275 -4.41 -38.42 -19.82
N PHE A 276 -4.16 -38.66 -18.52
CA PHE A 276 -3.08 -39.51 -18.03
C PHE A 276 -3.56 -40.76 -17.27
N ASP A 277 -4.87 -41.02 -17.24
CA ASP A 277 -5.47 -42.16 -16.52
C ASP A 277 -5.04 -42.20 -15.04
N LEU A 278 -5.11 -41.05 -14.35
CA LEU A 278 -4.57 -40.87 -13.00
C LEU A 278 -5.50 -41.44 -11.92
N SER A 279 -4.90 -41.96 -10.86
CA SER A 279 -5.58 -42.23 -9.60
C SER A 279 -6.01 -40.95 -8.88
N ARG A 280 -6.95 -41.07 -7.94
CA ARG A 280 -7.39 -39.93 -7.10
C ARG A 280 -6.24 -39.29 -6.33
N PHE A 281 -5.27 -40.08 -5.88
CA PHE A 281 -4.10 -39.59 -5.16
C PHE A 281 -3.20 -38.75 -6.08
N GLU A 282 -2.89 -39.28 -7.27
CA GLU A 282 -2.06 -38.57 -8.26
C GLU A 282 -2.72 -37.28 -8.72
N ALA A 283 -4.03 -37.28 -8.95
CA ALA A 283 -4.79 -36.08 -9.30
C ALA A 283 -4.73 -35.00 -8.20
N GLY A 284 -4.69 -35.41 -6.93
CA GLY A 284 -4.51 -34.50 -5.78
C GLY A 284 -3.15 -33.79 -5.76
N LEU A 285 -2.11 -34.38 -6.38
CA LEU A 285 -0.77 -33.76 -6.45
C LEU A 285 -0.76 -32.42 -7.21
N VAL A 286 -1.70 -32.21 -8.14
CA VAL A 286 -1.90 -30.91 -8.81
C VAL A 286 -2.15 -29.82 -7.77
N GLN A 287 -3.08 -30.08 -6.84
CA GLN A 287 -3.44 -29.14 -5.79
C GLN A 287 -2.32 -28.97 -4.77
N SER A 288 -1.65 -30.07 -4.39
CA SER A 288 -0.49 -30.02 -3.48
C SER A 288 0.67 -29.22 -4.06
N ALA A 289 1.05 -29.45 -5.32
CA ALA A 289 2.12 -28.71 -5.98
C ALA A 289 1.82 -27.21 -6.01
N PHE A 290 0.57 -26.85 -6.28
CA PHE A 290 0.16 -25.46 -6.30
C PHE A 290 0.28 -24.78 -4.93
N TYR A 291 -0.33 -25.33 -3.88
CA TYR A 291 -0.27 -24.73 -2.55
C TYR A 291 1.12 -24.78 -1.91
N MET A 292 1.92 -25.79 -2.25
CA MET A 292 3.31 -25.88 -1.79
C MET A 292 4.17 -24.76 -2.39
N GLY A 293 3.89 -24.33 -3.63
CA GLY A 293 4.51 -23.16 -4.23
C GLY A 293 4.27 -21.89 -3.41
N TYR A 294 3.03 -21.67 -2.96
CA TYR A 294 2.66 -20.57 -2.06
C TYR A 294 3.41 -20.62 -0.73
N PHE A 295 3.49 -21.80 -0.11
CA PHE A 295 4.12 -21.95 1.19
C PHE A 295 5.65 -21.76 1.14
N ILE A 296 6.33 -22.41 0.20
CA ILE A 296 7.79 -22.41 0.13
C ILE A 296 8.33 -21.05 -0.34
N TRP A 297 7.71 -20.45 -1.35
CA TRP A 297 8.29 -19.31 -2.04
C TRP A 297 7.85 -17.94 -1.54
N ALA A 298 6.86 -17.88 -0.64
CA ALA A 298 6.46 -16.63 0.00
C ALA A 298 7.61 -15.98 0.80
N LEU A 299 8.43 -16.76 1.52
CA LEU A 299 9.59 -16.25 2.26
C LEU A 299 10.70 -15.69 1.35
N PRO A 300 11.19 -16.44 0.32
CA PRO A 300 12.07 -15.89 -0.70
C PRO A 300 11.50 -14.64 -1.39
N ALA A 301 10.20 -14.62 -1.67
CA ALA A 301 9.55 -13.45 -2.24
C ALA A 301 9.68 -12.24 -1.32
N ALA A 302 9.34 -12.36 -0.02
CA ALA A 302 9.50 -11.28 0.94
C ALA A 302 10.95 -10.76 1.03
N TYR A 303 11.94 -11.65 0.98
CA TYR A 303 13.35 -11.25 0.94
C TYR A 303 13.65 -10.36 -0.28
N ILE A 304 13.17 -10.75 -1.46
CA ILE A 304 13.31 -9.98 -2.71
C ILE A 304 12.59 -8.64 -2.62
N LEU A 305 11.35 -8.61 -2.11
CA LEU A 305 10.59 -7.38 -1.93
C LEU A 305 11.28 -6.41 -0.96
N ARG A 306 11.92 -6.92 0.09
CA ARG A 306 12.70 -6.10 1.03
C ARG A 306 13.95 -5.52 0.38
N ARG A 307 14.70 -6.36 -0.35
CA ARG A 307 15.97 -5.96 -0.95
C ARG A 307 15.77 -5.02 -2.15
N TRP A 308 14.85 -5.36 -3.05
CA TRP A 308 14.70 -4.70 -4.35
C TRP A 308 13.37 -3.95 -4.54
N GLY A 309 12.39 -4.12 -3.64
CA GLY A 309 11.12 -3.39 -3.66
C GLY A 309 9.98 -4.14 -4.34
N TYR A 310 8.76 -3.59 -4.23
CA TYR A 310 7.53 -4.21 -4.77
C TYR A 310 7.60 -4.45 -6.28
N LYS A 311 8.07 -3.45 -7.05
CA LYS A 311 8.15 -3.54 -8.52
C LYS A 311 8.94 -4.76 -9.00
N VAL A 312 10.11 -5.01 -8.41
CA VAL A 312 10.95 -6.16 -8.78
C VAL A 312 10.26 -7.47 -8.42
N GLY A 313 9.63 -7.54 -7.24
CA GLY A 313 8.84 -8.71 -6.84
C GLY A 313 7.69 -9.04 -7.81
N LEU A 314 6.94 -8.02 -8.23
CA LEU A 314 5.83 -8.15 -9.18
C LEU A 314 6.31 -8.61 -10.57
N ILE A 315 7.39 -8.01 -11.09
CA ILE A 315 7.94 -8.40 -12.40
C ILE A 315 8.42 -9.85 -12.37
N LEU A 316 9.18 -10.23 -11.33
CA LEU A 316 9.66 -11.60 -11.19
C LEU A 316 8.49 -12.60 -11.08
N GLY A 317 7.46 -12.27 -10.31
CA GLY A 317 6.25 -13.09 -10.20
C GLY A 317 5.54 -13.29 -11.54
N LEU A 318 5.38 -12.22 -12.34
CA LEU A 318 4.79 -12.31 -13.67
C LEU A 318 5.65 -13.09 -14.66
N VAL A 319 6.96 -12.93 -14.61
CA VAL A 319 7.88 -13.69 -15.47
C VAL A 319 7.80 -15.17 -15.14
N LEU A 320 7.80 -15.54 -13.86
CA LEU A 320 7.65 -16.94 -13.43
C LEU A 320 6.29 -17.50 -13.84
N PHE A 321 5.21 -16.76 -13.61
CA PHE A 321 3.87 -17.16 -14.02
C PHE A 321 3.76 -17.36 -15.54
N GLY A 322 4.25 -16.41 -16.35
CA GLY A 322 4.23 -16.52 -17.81
C GLY A 322 5.07 -17.68 -18.31
N THR A 323 6.26 -17.87 -17.75
CA THR A 323 7.16 -18.99 -18.11
C THR A 323 6.51 -20.33 -17.78
N GLY A 324 5.97 -20.48 -16.57
CA GLY A 324 5.25 -21.68 -16.16
C GLY A 324 4.01 -21.96 -17.02
N SER A 325 3.38 -20.94 -17.60
CA SER A 325 2.27 -21.12 -18.53
C SER A 325 2.75 -21.59 -19.91
N PHE A 326 3.84 -21.00 -20.44
CA PHE A 326 4.40 -21.43 -21.73
C PHE A 326 4.97 -22.85 -21.69
N LEU A 327 5.50 -23.28 -20.54
CA LEU A 327 6.03 -24.63 -20.35
C LEU A 327 4.95 -25.73 -20.50
N PHE A 328 3.65 -25.41 -20.42
CA PHE A 328 2.59 -26.39 -20.76
C PHE A 328 2.68 -26.86 -22.21
N TRP A 329 3.24 -26.04 -23.13
CA TRP A 329 3.45 -26.43 -24.51
C TRP A 329 4.42 -27.61 -24.62
N PRO A 330 5.71 -27.52 -24.24
CA PRO A 330 6.60 -28.68 -24.30
C PRO A 330 6.11 -29.85 -23.43
N CYS A 331 5.47 -29.60 -22.28
CA CYS A 331 4.89 -30.67 -21.45
C CYS A 331 3.82 -31.48 -22.21
N ALA A 332 2.96 -30.82 -22.99
CA ALA A 332 1.93 -31.49 -23.78
C ALA A 332 2.51 -32.34 -24.91
N TYR A 333 3.62 -31.92 -25.51
CA TYR A 333 4.31 -32.71 -26.53
C TYR A 333 5.05 -33.91 -25.96
N ILE A 334 5.65 -33.76 -24.77
CA ILE A 334 6.28 -34.86 -24.04
C ILE A 334 5.23 -35.87 -23.58
N GLY A 335 4.02 -35.43 -23.24
CA GLY A 335 2.92 -36.31 -22.87
C GLY A 335 3.16 -37.03 -21.54
N GLN A 336 3.84 -36.38 -20.60
CA GLN A 336 4.09 -36.92 -19.26
C GLN A 336 3.52 -36.00 -18.18
N TYR A 337 2.99 -36.60 -17.12
CA TYR A 337 2.33 -35.89 -16.03
C TYR A 337 3.29 -35.03 -15.17
N LEU A 338 4.48 -35.55 -14.84
CA LEU A 338 5.41 -34.87 -13.94
C LEU A 338 5.92 -33.51 -14.48
N PRO A 339 6.29 -33.36 -15.76
CA PRO A 339 6.60 -32.04 -16.34
C PRO A 339 5.48 -31.01 -16.15
N PHE A 340 4.21 -31.40 -16.29
CA PHE A 340 3.08 -30.52 -16.03
C PHE A 340 3.03 -30.07 -14.56
N LEU A 341 3.28 -30.98 -13.61
CA LEU A 341 3.35 -30.63 -12.19
C LEU A 341 4.48 -29.63 -11.90
N ILE A 342 5.65 -29.80 -12.50
CA ILE A 342 6.77 -28.85 -12.37
C ILE A 342 6.37 -27.49 -12.95
N SER A 343 5.76 -27.48 -14.13
CA SER A 343 5.25 -26.27 -14.78
C SER A 343 4.24 -25.54 -13.89
N LEU A 344 3.34 -26.28 -13.26
CA LEU A 344 2.34 -25.75 -12.35
C LEU A 344 2.95 -25.21 -11.05
N PHE A 345 3.98 -25.87 -10.53
CA PHE A 345 4.74 -25.38 -9.37
C PHE A 345 5.45 -24.06 -9.69
N ILE A 346 5.97 -23.88 -10.90
CA ILE A 346 6.55 -22.60 -11.37
C ILE A 346 5.47 -21.50 -11.44
N ILE A 347 4.28 -21.83 -11.97
CA ILE A 347 3.14 -20.90 -11.96
C ILE A 347 2.83 -20.47 -10.52
N ALA A 348 2.64 -21.44 -9.62
CA ALA A 348 2.33 -21.19 -8.22
C ALA A 348 3.41 -20.35 -7.51
N THR A 349 4.68 -20.57 -7.84
CA THR A 349 5.78 -19.73 -7.37
C THR A 349 5.61 -18.29 -7.84
N GLY A 350 5.31 -18.07 -9.13
CA GLY A 350 5.03 -16.73 -9.65
C GLY A 350 3.86 -16.05 -8.94
N LEU A 351 2.79 -16.78 -8.65
CA LEU A 351 1.64 -16.27 -7.91
C LEU A 351 1.99 -15.93 -6.45
N ALA A 352 2.81 -16.74 -5.79
CA ALA A 352 3.31 -16.45 -4.44
C ALA A 352 4.04 -15.09 -4.38
N PHE A 353 4.88 -14.80 -5.39
CA PHE A 353 5.53 -13.49 -5.53
C PHE A 353 4.54 -12.36 -5.76
N LEU A 354 3.56 -12.58 -6.64
CA LEU A 354 2.53 -11.59 -6.96
C LEU A 354 1.70 -11.24 -5.73
N GLU A 355 1.19 -12.23 -5.00
CA GLU A 355 0.35 -12.00 -3.84
C GLU A 355 1.12 -11.42 -2.65
N THR A 356 2.37 -11.85 -2.45
CA THR A 356 3.26 -11.29 -1.42
C THR A 356 3.57 -9.81 -1.69
N ALA A 357 3.54 -9.36 -2.94
CA ALA A 357 3.82 -7.97 -3.32
C ALA A 357 2.57 -7.11 -3.48
N ALA A 358 1.55 -7.59 -4.17
CA ALA A 358 0.39 -6.81 -4.58
C ALA A 358 -0.52 -6.42 -3.41
N ASN A 359 -0.76 -7.35 -2.47
CA ASN A 359 -1.60 -7.08 -1.30
C ASN A 359 -1.03 -5.93 -0.43
N PRO A 360 0.22 -6.00 0.08
CA PRO A 360 0.79 -4.89 0.84
C PRO A 360 1.05 -3.63 0.00
N PHE A 361 1.27 -3.77 -1.30
CA PHE A 361 1.39 -2.60 -2.17
C PHE A 361 0.10 -1.76 -2.15
N ILE A 362 -1.06 -2.39 -2.37
CA ILE A 362 -2.36 -1.69 -2.36
C ILE A 362 -2.75 -1.23 -0.94
N ALA A 363 -2.51 -2.08 0.06
CA ALA A 363 -2.90 -1.79 1.43
C ALA A 363 -2.05 -0.68 2.06
N HIS A 364 -0.73 -0.69 1.86
CA HIS A 364 0.20 0.14 2.63
C HIS A 364 1.07 1.06 1.75
N ALA A 365 1.46 0.66 0.55
CA ALA A 365 2.38 1.47 -0.27
C ALA A 365 1.68 2.56 -1.10
N VAL A 366 0.35 2.49 -1.21
CA VAL A 366 -0.46 3.40 -2.01
C VAL A 366 -1.51 4.05 -1.11
N GLY A 367 -1.31 5.32 -0.74
CA GLY A 367 -2.29 6.14 -0.04
C GLY A 367 -2.36 5.94 1.49
N PRO A 368 -3.27 6.65 2.18
CA PRO A 368 -3.30 6.72 3.65
C PRO A 368 -3.61 5.39 4.35
N GLU A 369 -3.08 5.16 5.56
CA GLU A 369 -3.27 3.90 6.29
C GLU A 369 -4.74 3.60 6.64
N HIS A 370 -5.53 4.61 7.00
CA HIS A 370 -6.92 4.46 7.44
C HIS A 370 -7.86 3.89 6.36
N SER A 371 -7.47 3.97 5.08
CA SER A 371 -8.25 3.46 3.95
C SER A 371 -7.65 2.19 3.32
N SER A 372 -6.68 1.57 3.99
CA SER A 372 -6.01 0.34 3.54
C SER A 372 -6.98 -0.80 3.25
N GLU A 373 -7.91 -1.07 4.17
CA GLU A 373 -8.89 -2.15 4.06
C GLU A 373 -9.82 -1.92 2.88
N LYS A 374 -10.28 -0.68 2.70
CA LYS A 374 -11.17 -0.26 1.62
C LYS A 374 -10.48 -0.42 0.26
N ARG A 375 -9.25 0.08 0.11
CA ARG A 375 -8.49 -0.04 -1.15
C ARG A 375 -8.22 -1.49 -1.51
N LEU A 376 -7.79 -2.30 -0.54
CA LEU A 376 -7.49 -3.71 -0.79
C LEU A 376 -8.76 -4.48 -1.16
N ASN A 377 -9.89 -4.23 -0.49
CA ASN A 377 -11.16 -4.86 -0.84
C ASN A 377 -11.64 -4.48 -2.25
N ILE A 378 -11.52 -3.19 -2.64
CA ILE A 378 -11.84 -2.74 -4.00
C ILE A 378 -10.94 -3.43 -5.03
N ALA A 379 -9.63 -3.49 -4.81
CA ALA A 379 -8.72 -4.14 -5.73
C ALA A 379 -9.00 -5.64 -5.86
N GLN A 380 -9.26 -6.31 -4.73
CA GLN A 380 -9.62 -7.72 -4.67
C GLN A 380 -11.00 -8.03 -5.26
N ALA A 381 -11.88 -7.05 -5.48
CA ALA A 381 -13.16 -7.25 -6.17
C ALA A 381 -12.99 -7.69 -7.63
N PHE A 382 -11.81 -7.48 -8.22
CA PHE A 382 -11.47 -7.95 -9.56
C PHE A 382 -11.09 -9.44 -9.60
N ASN A 383 -10.66 -10.02 -8.46
CA ASN A 383 -10.24 -11.42 -8.40
C ASN A 383 -11.35 -12.43 -8.73
N PRO A 384 -12.59 -12.31 -8.19
CA PRO A 384 -13.70 -13.20 -8.55
C PRO A 384 -14.06 -13.14 -10.03
N LEU A 385 -13.90 -11.98 -10.68
CA LEU A 385 -14.13 -11.85 -12.12
C LEU A 385 -13.12 -12.69 -12.91
N GLY A 386 -11.86 -12.68 -12.50
CA GLY A 386 -10.81 -13.54 -13.07
C GLY A 386 -11.10 -15.02 -12.83
N ALA A 387 -11.57 -15.38 -11.63
CA ALA A 387 -11.98 -16.73 -11.29
C ALA A 387 -13.10 -17.26 -12.21
N ILE A 388 -14.14 -16.47 -12.45
CA ILE A 388 -15.24 -16.80 -13.37
C ILE A 388 -14.68 -17.00 -14.79
N VAL A 389 -13.85 -16.07 -15.27
CA VAL A 389 -13.19 -16.19 -16.58
C VAL A 389 -12.37 -17.48 -16.67
N GLY A 390 -11.63 -17.86 -15.62
CA GLY A 390 -10.89 -19.11 -15.55
C GLY A 390 -11.77 -20.35 -15.70
N VAL A 391 -12.91 -20.39 -15.01
CA VAL A 391 -13.89 -21.49 -15.16
C VAL A 391 -14.43 -21.56 -16.59
N LEU A 392 -14.77 -20.42 -17.19
CA LEU A 392 -15.27 -20.36 -18.57
C LEU A 392 -14.21 -20.80 -19.58
N ILE A 393 -12.95 -20.40 -19.38
CA ILE A 393 -11.82 -20.84 -20.20
C ILE A 393 -11.69 -22.37 -20.14
N GLY A 394 -11.73 -22.94 -18.93
CA GLY A 394 -11.67 -24.38 -18.74
C GLY A 394 -12.82 -25.11 -19.42
N THR A 395 -14.03 -24.59 -19.25
CA THR A 395 -15.25 -25.20 -19.79
C THR A 395 -15.29 -25.20 -21.32
N PHE A 396 -14.92 -24.09 -21.95
CA PHE A 396 -15.05 -23.95 -23.41
C PHE A 396 -13.83 -24.39 -24.21
N PHE A 397 -12.62 -24.27 -23.64
CA PHE A 397 -11.39 -24.51 -24.40
C PHE A 397 -10.60 -25.72 -23.92
N ILE A 398 -10.66 -26.07 -22.63
CA ILE A 398 -9.89 -27.20 -22.08
C ILE A 398 -10.70 -28.50 -22.12
N PHE A 399 -11.94 -28.48 -21.66
CA PHE A 399 -12.78 -29.67 -21.69
C PHE A 399 -13.27 -29.98 -23.11
N SER A 400 -13.19 -31.26 -23.50
CA SER A 400 -13.74 -31.74 -24.76
C SER A 400 -15.24 -31.99 -24.75
N GLY A 401 -15.83 -32.17 -23.56
CA GLY A 401 -17.20 -32.64 -23.41
C GLY A 401 -17.41 -34.10 -23.81
N VAL A 402 -16.34 -34.82 -24.18
CA VAL A 402 -16.39 -36.24 -24.54
C VAL A 402 -16.06 -37.08 -23.31
N GLU A 403 -16.99 -37.94 -22.90
CA GLU A 403 -16.80 -38.91 -21.82
C GLU A 403 -16.93 -40.31 -22.40
N LEU A 404 -15.82 -41.04 -22.47
CA LEU A 404 -15.79 -42.38 -23.05
C LEU A 404 -16.26 -43.41 -22.03
N SER A 405 -17.19 -44.28 -22.42
CA SER A 405 -17.56 -45.45 -21.61
C SER A 405 -16.42 -46.48 -21.56
N PRO A 406 -16.39 -47.35 -20.54
CA PRO A 406 -15.40 -48.44 -20.46
C PRO A 406 -15.35 -49.31 -21.72
N GLU A 407 -16.49 -49.54 -22.38
CA GLU A 407 -16.60 -50.29 -23.64
C GLU A 407 -15.97 -49.53 -24.80
N GLN A 408 -16.21 -48.21 -24.89
CA GLN A 408 -15.60 -47.36 -25.91
C GLN A 408 -14.08 -47.30 -25.75
N ILE A 409 -13.58 -47.22 -24.51
CA ILE A 409 -12.14 -47.25 -24.23
C ILE A 409 -11.54 -48.58 -24.69
N LYS A 410 -12.19 -49.72 -24.40
CA LYS A 410 -11.74 -51.05 -24.86
C LYS A 410 -11.70 -51.12 -26.38
N GLY A 411 -12.72 -50.60 -27.07
CA GLY A 411 -12.75 -50.53 -28.54
C GLY A 411 -11.60 -49.70 -29.11
N MET A 412 -11.40 -48.48 -28.60
CA MET A 412 -10.31 -47.59 -29.06
C MET A 412 -8.91 -48.15 -28.76
N ARG A 413 -8.75 -48.91 -27.67
CA ARG A 413 -7.49 -49.62 -27.37
C ARG A 413 -7.24 -50.76 -28.35
N ALA A 414 -8.27 -51.52 -28.75
CA ALA A 414 -8.16 -52.55 -29.78
C ALA A 414 -7.77 -51.94 -31.15
N ASP A 415 -8.35 -50.78 -31.48
CA ASP A 415 -8.09 -50.07 -32.74
C ASP A 415 -6.81 -49.21 -32.72
N ARG A 416 -6.06 -49.19 -31.60
CA ARG A 416 -4.86 -48.37 -31.37
C ARG A 416 -5.07 -46.85 -31.54
N THR A 417 -6.30 -46.36 -31.41
CA THR A 417 -6.64 -44.93 -31.53
C THR A 417 -6.66 -44.21 -30.17
N TYR A 418 -6.68 -44.96 -29.06
CA TYR A 418 -6.80 -44.40 -27.72
C TYR A 418 -5.65 -43.47 -27.33
N GLU A 419 -4.40 -43.79 -27.68
CA GLU A 419 -3.26 -42.92 -27.37
C GLU A 419 -3.31 -41.59 -28.13
N THR A 420 -3.82 -41.61 -29.38
CA THR A 420 -4.00 -40.38 -30.16
C THR A 420 -5.05 -39.48 -29.52
N TYR A 421 -6.15 -40.07 -29.06
CA TYR A 421 -7.17 -39.35 -28.30
C TYR A 421 -6.62 -38.73 -27.01
N LEU A 422 -5.86 -39.48 -26.21
CA LEU A 422 -5.25 -38.94 -24.99
C LEU A 422 -4.31 -37.78 -25.30
N LYS A 423 -3.51 -37.88 -26.38
CA LYS A 423 -2.62 -36.81 -26.84
C LYS A 423 -3.40 -35.55 -27.26
N GLU A 424 -4.51 -35.71 -27.98
CA GLU A 424 -5.39 -34.58 -28.31
C GLU A 424 -5.97 -33.92 -27.06
N GLU A 425 -6.41 -34.72 -26.08
CA GLU A 425 -6.90 -34.22 -24.80
C GLU A 425 -5.81 -33.46 -24.02
N THR A 426 -4.56 -33.93 -24.03
CA THR A 426 -3.44 -33.21 -23.44
C THR A 426 -3.17 -31.88 -24.16
N LEU A 427 -3.23 -31.84 -25.50
CA LEU A 427 -2.92 -30.63 -26.28
C LEU A 427 -3.92 -29.47 -26.08
N ARG A 428 -5.14 -29.75 -25.60
CA ARG A 428 -6.17 -28.72 -25.35
C ARG A 428 -5.73 -27.64 -24.36
N VAL A 429 -4.86 -27.97 -23.40
CA VAL A 429 -4.36 -26.98 -22.42
C VAL A 429 -3.39 -25.97 -23.03
N VAL A 430 -2.75 -26.30 -24.17
CA VAL A 430 -1.64 -25.51 -24.72
C VAL A 430 -2.08 -24.11 -25.13
N ARG A 431 -3.15 -23.99 -25.92
CA ARG A 431 -3.59 -22.68 -26.44
C ARG A 431 -4.04 -21.73 -25.31
N PRO A 432 -4.92 -22.14 -24.37
CA PRO A 432 -5.31 -21.29 -23.25
C PRO A 432 -4.12 -20.82 -22.42
N TYR A 433 -3.20 -21.73 -22.05
CA TYR A 433 -2.04 -21.38 -21.24
C TYR A 433 -1.01 -20.53 -22.00
N ALA A 434 -0.84 -20.73 -23.31
CA ALA A 434 0.01 -19.85 -24.13
C ALA A 434 -0.52 -18.42 -24.19
N ILE A 435 -1.85 -18.23 -24.31
CA ILE A 435 -2.48 -16.91 -24.27
C ILE A 435 -2.29 -16.27 -22.89
N ILE A 436 -2.54 -17.02 -21.82
CA ILE A 436 -2.31 -16.55 -20.44
C ILE A 436 -0.85 -16.13 -20.25
N GLY A 437 0.11 -16.93 -20.73
CA GLY A 437 1.54 -16.61 -20.71
C GLY A 437 1.90 -15.34 -21.48
N GLY A 438 1.29 -15.12 -22.65
CA GLY A 438 1.48 -13.90 -23.42
C GLY A 438 0.96 -12.65 -22.70
N VAL A 439 -0.25 -12.74 -22.12
CA VAL A 439 -0.86 -11.65 -21.35
C VAL A 439 -0.03 -11.32 -20.10
N THR A 440 0.50 -12.32 -19.40
CA THR A 440 1.31 -12.10 -18.19
C THR A 440 2.65 -11.43 -18.51
N TYR A 441 3.32 -11.82 -19.60
CA TYR A 441 4.53 -11.13 -20.06
C TYR A 441 4.25 -9.71 -20.52
N LEU A 442 3.15 -9.46 -21.25
CA LEU A 442 2.72 -8.11 -21.57
C LEU A 442 2.56 -7.28 -20.30
N TRP A 443 1.91 -7.83 -19.27
CA TRP A 443 1.73 -7.14 -17.99
C TRP A 443 3.06 -6.90 -17.26
N ALA A 444 4.02 -7.82 -17.37
CA ALA A 444 5.36 -7.64 -16.81
C ALA A 444 6.07 -6.44 -17.43
N VAL A 445 5.96 -6.29 -18.76
CA VAL A 445 6.48 -5.13 -19.49
C VAL A 445 5.78 -3.84 -19.05
N LEU A 446 4.44 -3.85 -18.94
CA LEU A 446 3.69 -2.68 -18.47
C LEU A 446 4.10 -2.24 -17.06
N ILE A 447 4.30 -3.18 -16.13
CA ILE A 447 4.80 -2.87 -14.78
C ILE A 447 6.26 -2.38 -14.84
N ALA A 448 7.08 -2.92 -15.73
CA ALA A 448 8.47 -2.49 -15.90
C ALA A 448 8.60 -1.04 -16.36
N ILE A 449 7.72 -0.57 -17.25
CA ILE A 449 7.74 0.81 -17.76
C ILE A 449 7.10 1.83 -16.80
N VAL A 450 6.12 1.42 -15.99
CA VAL A 450 5.43 2.33 -15.07
C VAL A 450 6.27 2.59 -13.81
N PRO A 451 6.46 3.85 -13.39
CA PRO A 451 7.15 4.17 -12.15
C PRO A 451 6.29 3.78 -10.95
N PHE A 452 6.94 3.23 -9.91
CA PHE A 452 6.32 2.84 -8.65
C PHE A 452 6.74 3.82 -7.55
N PRO A 453 5.92 3.99 -6.50
CA PRO A 453 6.29 4.74 -5.29
C PRO A 453 7.71 4.40 -4.83
N ALA A 454 8.52 5.44 -4.63
CA ALA A 454 9.89 5.30 -4.15
C ALA A 454 9.89 4.65 -2.76
N LYS A 455 10.92 3.87 -2.46
CA LYS A 455 11.12 3.30 -1.11
C LYS A 455 11.22 4.45 -0.12
N THR A 456 10.32 4.51 0.87
CA THR A 456 10.47 5.39 2.03
C THR A 456 11.75 4.97 2.76
N LYS A 457 12.85 5.70 2.55
CA LYS A 457 14.08 5.54 3.33
C LYS A 457 13.88 6.21 4.69
N GLY A 458 12.98 5.66 5.52
CA GLY A 458 13.02 5.91 6.95
C GLY A 458 14.36 5.42 7.50
N LYS A 459 15.03 6.22 8.34
CA LYS A 459 16.30 5.88 9.00
C LYS A 459 16.28 4.41 9.44
N GLN A 460 17.15 3.58 8.85
CA GLN A 460 17.45 2.26 9.38
C GLN A 460 18.08 2.44 10.76
N LYS A 461 17.27 2.45 11.81
CA LYS A 461 17.75 1.97 13.11
C LYS A 461 17.80 0.45 13.01
N ASN A 462 18.97 -0.13 13.24
CA ASN A 462 19.15 -1.55 13.48
C ASN A 462 18.54 -1.96 14.83
N ASP A 463 17.24 -1.72 15.04
CA ASP A 463 16.51 -2.33 16.15
C ASP A 463 15.86 -3.62 15.65
N GLU A 464 16.63 -4.72 15.68
CA GLU A 464 16.06 -6.06 15.52
C GLU A 464 15.04 -6.40 16.62
N SER A 465 15.20 -5.76 17.79
CA SER A 465 14.32 -5.85 18.96
C SER A 465 12.88 -5.36 18.70
N GLY A 466 12.71 -4.22 18.01
CA GLY A 466 11.40 -3.65 17.67
C GLY A 466 10.63 -4.46 16.62
N ARG A 467 11.35 -5.11 15.69
CA ARG A 467 10.76 -5.91 14.60
C ARG A 467 10.14 -7.21 15.07
N ALA A 468 10.85 -7.95 15.93
CA ALA A 468 10.31 -9.15 16.55
C ALA A 468 9.04 -8.81 17.37
N ASN A 469 9.04 -7.65 18.02
CA ASN A 469 7.92 -7.21 18.83
C ASN A 469 6.65 -6.92 18.00
N GLU A 470 6.79 -6.44 16.75
CA GLU A 470 5.64 -6.24 15.83
C GLU A 470 5.05 -7.56 15.31
N LEU A 471 5.88 -8.54 14.96
CA LEU A 471 5.42 -9.86 14.48
C LEU A 471 4.92 -10.76 15.61
N CYS A 472 5.34 -10.51 16.84
CA CYS A 472 4.81 -11.17 18.02
C CYS A 472 3.53 -10.51 18.55
N ARG A 473 3.03 -9.44 17.91
CA ARG A 473 1.74 -8.84 18.28
C ARG A 473 0.65 -9.90 18.17
N ILE A 474 -0.11 -10.07 19.25
CA ILE A 474 -1.16 -11.09 19.34
C ILE A 474 -2.17 -10.95 18.20
N LEU A 475 -2.52 -9.72 17.82
CA LEU A 475 -3.44 -9.46 16.72
C LEU A 475 -2.92 -9.99 15.38
N PHE A 476 -1.63 -9.83 15.11
CA PHE A 476 -1.03 -10.34 13.88
C PHE A 476 -0.95 -11.87 13.88
N LEU A 477 -0.53 -12.49 14.99
CA LEU A 477 -0.50 -13.95 15.11
C LEU A 477 -1.90 -14.55 14.91
N LEU A 478 -2.93 -13.93 15.50
CA LEU A 478 -4.32 -14.32 15.29
C LEU A 478 -4.77 -14.12 13.84
N SER A 479 -4.26 -13.11 13.13
CA SER A 479 -4.57 -12.93 11.70
C SER A 479 -4.03 -14.07 10.83
N ILE A 480 -2.85 -14.63 11.15
CA ILE A 480 -2.31 -15.82 10.47
C ILE A 480 -3.24 -17.02 10.67
N VAL A 481 -3.68 -17.25 11.92
CA VAL A 481 -4.59 -18.35 12.25
C VAL A 481 -5.95 -18.17 11.56
N ALA A 482 -6.51 -16.96 11.59
CA ALA A 482 -7.76 -16.63 10.93
C ALA A 482 -7.66 -16.81 9.42
N GLN A 483 -6.54 -16.38 8.81
CA GLN A 483 -6.28 -16.53 7.38
C GLN A 483 -6.16 -18.01 6.98
N PHE A 484 -5.44 -18.81 7.77
CA PHE A 484 -5.29 -20.25 7.57
C PHE A 484 -6.64 -20.97 7.63
N ALA A 485 -7.43 -20.70 8.67
CA ALA A 485 -8.75 -21.28 8.86
C ALA A 485 -9.71 -20.86 7.74
N TYR A 486 -9.72 -19.57 7.37
CA TYR A 486 -10.54 -19.05 6.29
C TYR A 486 -10.24 -19.73 4.94
N VAL A 487 -8.97 -19.79 4.53
CA VAL A 487 -8.61 -20.39 3.24
C VAL A 487 -8.95 -21.88 3.23
N GLY A 488 -8.73 -22.58 4.35
CA GLY A 488 -9.17 -23.94 4.53
C GLY A 488 -10.68 -24.12 4.34
N ALA A 489 -11.48 -23.27 4.99
CA ALA A 489 -12.93 -23.28 4.87
C ALA A 489 -13.41 -22.99 3.44
N GLN A 490 -12.83 -22.00 2.77
CA GLN A 490 -13.19 -21.61 1.40
C GLN A 490 -12.93 -22.75 0.42
N VAL A 491 -11.69 -23.26 0.39
CA VAL A 491 -11.28 -24.30 -0.57
C VAL A 491 -12.02 -25.60 -0.28
N GLY A 492 -12.14 -25.99 0.99
CA GLY A 492 -12.89 -27.18 1.39
C GLY A 492 -14.37 -27.08 1.01
N THR A 493 -14.98 -25.90 1.20
CA THR A 493 -16.39 -25.69 0.85
C THR A 493 -16.65 -25.88 -0.64
N TRP A 494 -15.84 -25.25 -1.50
CA TRP A 494 -16.00 -25.36 -2.95
C TRP A 494 -15.63 -26.75 -3.50
N SER A 495 -14.61 -27.40 -2.91
CA SER A 495 -14.16 -28.72 -3.37
C SER A 495 -15.23 -29.80 -3.23
N TYR A 496 -16.03 -29.76 -2.15
CA TYR A 496 -17.08 -30.74 -1.89
C TYR A 496 -18.49 -30.28 -2.27
N PHE A 497 -18.64 -29.07 -2.81
CA PHE A 497 -19.95 -28.49 -3.12
C PHE A 497 -20.77 -29.34 -4.09
N ILE A 498 -20.16 -29.79 -5.20
CA ILE A 498 -20.84 -30.63 -6.20
C ILE A 498 -21.24 -31.97 -5.59
N GLN A 499 -20.34 -32.59 -4.82
CA GLN A 499 -20.60 -33.86 -4.18
C GLN A 499 -21.76 -33.75 -3.17
N TYR A 500 -21.81 -32.67 -2.38
CA TYR A 500 -22.93 -32.40 -1.48
C TYR A 500 -24.26 -32.26 -2.25
N ALA A 501 -24.27 -31.56 -3.38
CA ALA A 501 -25.46 -31.41 -4.21
C ALA A 501 -25.92 -32.76 -4.82
N GLN A 502 -24.97 -33.64 -5.15
CA GLN A 502 -25.25 -34.99 -5.64
C GLN A 502 -25.82 -35.87 -4.52
N ASP A 503 -25.13 -35.95 -3.38
CA ASP A 503 -25.49 -36.86 -2.28
C ASP A 503 -26.87 -36.53 -1.68
N TYR A 504 -27.18 -35.24 -1.51
CA TYR A 504 -28.36 -34.80 -0.74
C TYR A 504 -29.51 -34.22 -1.56
N VAL A 505 -29.26 -33.81 -2.81
CA VAL A 505 -30.29 -33.20 -3.69
C VAL A 505 -30.40 -33.96 -5.02
N GLN A 506 -29.53 -34.95 -5.28
CA GLN A 506 -29.54 -35.78 -6.48
C GLN A 506 -29.44 -34.95 -7.77
N VAL A 507 -28.67 -33.87 -7.69
CA VAL A 507 -28.41 -32.97 -8.83
C VAL A 507 -27.39 -33.63 -9.75
N GLY A 508 -27.70 -33.67 -11.06
CA GLY A 508 -26.75 -34.15 -12.07
C GLY A 508 -25.47 -33.31 -12.12
N GLU A 509 -24.34 -33.93 -12.47
CA GLU A 509 -23.01 -33.32 -12.41
C GLU A 509 -22.92 -31.96 -13.15
N LYS A 510 -23.51 -31.87 -14.35
CA LYS A 510 -23.54 -30.64 -15.15
C LYS A 510 -24.26 -29.50 -14.42
N THR A 511 -25.42 -29.79 -13.83
CA THR A 511 -26.18 -28.81 -13.04
C THR A 511 -25.43 -28.44 -11.76
N GLY A 512 -24.75 -29.39 -11.11
CA GLY A 512 -23.86 -29.13 -9.98
C GLY A 512 -22.73 -28.17 -10.34
N GLY A 513 -22.12 -28.32 -11.53
CA GLY A 513 -21.12 -27.39 -12.06
C GLY A 513 -21.66 -25.98 -12.31
N TYR A 514 -22.89 -25.83 -12.80
CA TYR A 514 -23.53 -24.52 -12.93
C TYR A 514 -23.82 -23.87 -11.58
N LEU A 515 -24.26 -24.64 -10.59
CA LEU A 515 -24.45 -24.15 -9.23
C LEU A 515 -23.13 -23.70 -8.62
N LEU A 516 -22.04 -24.47 -8.80
CA LEU A 516 -20.71 -24.06 -8.36
C LEU A 516 -20.24 -22.77 -9.05
N THR A 517 -20.53 -22.59 -10.33
CA THR A 517 -20.25 -21.32 -11.02
C THR A 517 -21.07 -20.18 -10.42
N GLY A 518 -22.32 -20.44 -10.05
CA GLY A 518 -23.18 -19.51 -9.34
C GLY A 518 -22.63 -19.11 -7.96
N THR A 519 -21.96 -20.01 -7.23
CA THR A 519 -21.33 -19.63 -5.95
C THR A 519 -20.19 -18.63 -6.15
N LEU A 520 -19.42 -18.75 -7.23
CA LEU A 520 -18.38 -17.77 -7.59
C LEU A 520 -18.99 -16.41 -7.98
N ALA A 521 -20.14 -16.41 -8.65
CA ALA A 521 -20.88 -15.17 -8.93
C ALA A 521 -21.39 -14.52 -7.63
N MET A 522 -21.92 -15.30 -6.69
CA MET A 522 -22.29 -14.81 -5.36
C MET A 522 -21.10 -14.28 -4.58
N PHE A 523 -19.94 -14.94 -4.69
CA PHE A 523 -18.68 -14.48 -4.10
C PHE A 523 -18.26 -13.12 -4.67
N ALA A 524 -18.36 -12.94 -5.99
CA ALA A 524 -18.11 -11.65 -6.65
C ALA A 524 -19.06 -10.56 -6.16
N LEU A 525 -20.37 -10.86 -6.12
CA LEU A 525 -21.39 -9.93 -5.67
C LEU A 525 -21.19 -9.54 -4.20
N GLY A 526 -20.92 -10.51 -3.33
CA GLY A 526 -20.64 -10.27 -1.92
C GLY A 526 -19.45 -9.35 -1.71
N ARG A 527 -18.39 -9.52 -2.53
CA ARG A 527 -17.19 -8.69 -2.44
C ARG A 527 -17.46 -7.25 -2.84
N LEU A 528 -18.24 -7.05 -3.91
CA LEU A 528 -18.67 -5.71 -4.35
C LEU A 528 -19.54 -5.05 -3.27
N THR A 529 -20.50 -5.77 -2.70
CA THR A 529 -21.33 -5.24 -1.61
C THR A 529 -20.50 -4.88 -0.39
N ALA A 530 -19.55 -5.71 0.02
CA ALA A 530 -18.66 -5.42 1.14
C ALA A 530 -17.82 -4.15 0.91
N ALA A 531 -17.24 -4.01 -0.29
CA ALA A 531 -16.49 -2.81 -0.66
C ALA A 531 -17.36 -1.54 -0.64
N LEU A 532 -18.63 -1.63 -1.08
CA LEU A 532 -19.61 -0.54 -1.01
C LEU A 532 -19.98 -0.19 0.44
N LEU A 533 -20.23 -1.19 1.29
CA LEU A 533 -20.53 -0.97 2.70
C LEU A 533 -19.36 -0.30 3.43
N MET A 534 -18.12 -0.73 3.17
CA MET A 534 -16.93 -0.04 3.67
C MET A 534 -16.81 1.38 3.12
N HIS A 535 -17.25 1.63 1.88
CA HIS A 535 -17.30 2.98 1.32
C HIS A 535 -18.31 3.87 2.07
N CYS A 536 -19.46 3.32 2.48
CA CYS A 536 -20.50 4.00 3.25
C CYS A 536 -20.15 4.20 4.74
N GLY A 537 -18.92 3.86 5.18
CA GLY A 537 -18.44 4.14 6.53
C GLY A 537 -18.58 3.00 7.53
N PHE A 538 -18.98 1.79 7.10
CA PHE A 538 -19.02 0.63 8.01
C PHE A 538 -17.61 0.12 8.34
N SER A 539 -17.38 -0.19 9.62
CA SER A 539 -16.09 -0.73 10.09
C SER A 539 -15.78 -2.09 9.44
N PRO A 540 -14.59 -2.28 8.81
CA PRO A 540 -14.21 -3.55 8.21
C PRO A 540 -14.21 -4.71 9.19
N ALA A 541 -13.79 -4.48 10.44
CA ALA A 541 -13.74 -5.51 11.48
C ALA A 541 -15.16 -5.97 11.89
N ILE A 542 -16.11 -5.04 12.03
CA ILE A 542 -17.51 -5.38 12.32
C ILE A 542 -18.12 -6.13 11.14
N LEU A 543 -17.88 -5.68 9.91
CA LEU A 543 -18.39 -6.35 8.71
C LEU A 543 -17.87 -7.80 8.61
N LEU A 544 -16.59 -8.01 8.92
CA LEU A 544 -15.96 -9.33 9.01
C LEU A 544 -16.61 -10.20 10.08
N ALA A 545 -16.87 -9.67 11.28
CA ALA A 545 -17.53 -10.39 12.36
C ALA A 545 -18.96 -10.79 11.98
N THR A 546 -19.73 -9.88 11.39
CA THR A 546 -21.10 -10.14 10.94
C THR A 546 -21.15 -11.19 9.84
N PHE A 547 -20.29 -11.08 8.83
CA PHE A 547 -20.25 -12.06 7.73
C PHE A 547 -19.82 -13.44 8.21
N SER A 548 -18.89 -13.49 9.18
CA SER A 548 -18.48 -14.74 9.83
C SER A 548 -19.62 -15.39 10.60
N LEU A 549 -20.36 -14.62 11.40
CA LEU A 549 -21.52 -15.12 12.14
C LEU A 549 -22.60 -15.67 11.20
N ILE A 550 -22.92 -14.94 10.13
CA ILE A 550 -23.89 -15.41 9.12
C ILE A 550 -23.42 -16.74 8.51
N ASN A 551 -22.13 -16.85 8.16
CA ASN A 551 -21.58 -18.10 7.63
C ASN A 551 -21.65 -19.27 8.63
N VAL A 552 -21.43 -19.04 9.92
CA VAL A 552 -21.64 -20.06 10.95
C VAL A 552 -23.08 -20.57 10.94
N LEU A 553 -24.06 -19.66 10.86
CA LEU A 553 -25.48 -20.02 10.80
C LEU A 553 -25.84 -20.77 9.51
N LEU A 554 -25.33 -20.33 8.37
CA LEU A 554 -25.55 -21.01 7.08
C LEU A 554 -24.93 -22.41 7.04
N ILE A 555 -23.74 -22.59 7.62
CA ILE A 555 -23.14 -23.91 7.77
C ILE A 555 -23.95 -24.76 8.74
N ALA A 556 -24.45 -24.22 9.85
CA ALA A 556 -25.33 -24.96 10.75
C ALA A 556 -26.60 -25.46 10.02
N ILE A 557 -27.21 -24.62 9.18
CA ILE A 557 -28.33 -25.03 8.32
C ILE A 557 -27.92 -26.13 7.35
N THR A 558 -26.75 -26.01 6.71
CA THR A 558 -26.20 -27.02 5.79
C THR A 558 -26.03 -28.38 6.49
N VAL A 559 -25.48 -28.38 7.70
CA VAL A 559 -25.22 -29.61 8.47
C VAL A 559 -26.52 -30.23 8.98
N LEU A 560 -27.45 -29.41 9.50
CA LEU A 560 -28.68 -29.89 10.14
C LEU A 560 -29.78 -30.25 9.14
N LEU A 561 -29.80 -29.63 7.97
CA LEU A 561 -30.81 -29.85 6.92
C LEU A 561 -30.12 -30.30 5.61
N PRO A 562 -29.65 -31.56 5.53
CA PRO A 562 -28.96 -32.09 4.36
C PRO A 562 -29.93 -32.39 3.20
N ASN A 563 -30.44 -31.33 2.59
CA ASN A 563 -31.38 -31.33 1.47
C ASN A 563 -31.22 -30.03 0.64
N ALA A 564 -32.19 -29.71 -0.21
CA ALA A 564 -32.16 -28.50 -1.05
C ALA A 564 -32.01 -27.19 -0.25
N ILE A 565 -32.55 -27.12 0.97
CA ILE A 565 -32.40 -25.95 1.87
C ILE A 565 -30.94 -25.84 2.32
N GLY A 566 -30.33 -26.94 2.77
CA GLY A 566 -28.92 -26.96 3.13
C GLY A 566 -28.01 -26.63 1.95
N LEU A 567 -28.32 -27.11 0.74
CA LEU A 567 -27.59 -26.74 -0.48
C LEU A 567 -27.72 -25.23 -0.79
N GLY A 568 -28.91 -24.64 -0.61
CA GLY A 568 -29.13 -23.20 -0.77
C GLY A 568 -28.36 -22.38 0.26
N ALA A 569 -28.33 -22.82 1.53
CA ALA A 569 -27.53 -22.19 2.57
C ALA A 569 -26.04 -22.27 2.24
N LEU A 570 -25.56 -23.43 1.83
CA LEU A 570 -24.18 -23.66 1.39
C LEU A 570 -23.81 -22.78 0.19
N PHE A 571 -24.69 -22.64 -0.80
CA PHE A 571 -24.50 -21.75 -1.94
C PHE A 571 -24.32 -20.30 -1.48
N LEU A 572 -25.16 -19.84 -0.55
CA LEU A 572 -25.14 -18.48 -0.03
C LEU A 572 -23.89 -18.16 0.80
N THR A 573 -23.23 -19.17 1.39
CA THR A 573 -21.99 -18.94 2.17
C THR A 573 -20.92 -18.22 1.36
N SER A 574 -20.86 -18.45 0.04
CA SER A 574 -19.86 -17.83 -0.83
C SER A 574 -20.01 -16.32 -0.90
N TYR A 575 -21.22 -15.79 -0.75
CA TYR A 575 -21.45 -14.34 -0.64
C TYR A 575 -20.73 -13.76 0.58
N PHE A 576 -20.84 -14.42 1.74
CA PHE A 576 -20.29 -13.92 2.99
C PHE A 576 -18.81 -14.29 3.20
N MET A 577 -18.28 -15.30 2.51
CA MET A 577 -16.83 -15.57 2.47
C MET A 577 -16.03 -14.47 1.75
N SER A 578 -16.71 -13.67 0.91
CA SER A 578 -16.09 -12.82 -0.10
C SER A 578 -15.09 -11.78 0.44
N LEU A 579 -15.40 -11.12 1.56
CA LEU A 579 -14.58 -10.04 2.13
C LEU A 579 -13.51 -10.52 3.12
N MET A 580 -13.57 -11.80 3.52
CA MET A 580 -12.77 -12.30 4.65
C MET A 580 -11.27 -12.21 4.37
N PHE A 581 -10.78 -12.75 3.25
CA PHE A 581 -9.36 -12.69 2.88
C PHE A 581 -8.76 -11.26 2.94
N PRO A 582 -9.24 -10.28 2.14
CA PRO A 582 -8.62 -8.96 2.13
C PRO A 582 -8.74 -8.24 3.48
N THR A 583 -9.81 -8.48 4.22
CA THR A 583 -10.05 -7.78 5.49
C THR A 583 -9.18 -8.35 6.60
N ILE A 584 -9.05 -9.69 6.71
CA ILE A 584 -8.10 -10.33 7.63
C ILE A 584 -6.67 -9.87 7.31
N PHE A 585 -6.30 -9.87 6.03
CA PHE A 585 -4.98 -9.46 5.59
C PHE A 585 -4.66 -8.02 6.00
N SER A 586 -5.55 -7.08 5.66
CA SER A 586 -5.33 -5.66 5.91
C SER A 586 -5.34 -5.31 7.40
N LEU A 587 -6.24 -5.92 8.19
CA LEU A 587 -6.26 -5.75 9.65
C LEU A 587 -5.00 -6.34 10.31
N GLY A 588 -4.50 -7.47 9.80
CA GLY A 588 -3.32 -8.14 10.31
C GLY A 588 -2.04 -7.31 10.19
N ILE A 589 -1.86 -6.58 9.08
CA ILE A 589 -0.66 -5.77 8.82
C ILE A 589 -0.79 -4.30 9.26
N LYS A 590 -1.92 -3.91 9.87
CA LYS A 590 -2.20 -2.51 10.21
C LYS A 590 -1.25 -1.97 11.28
N GLY A 591 -0.74 -0.76 11.09
CA GLY A 591 0.18 -0.10 12.01
C GLY A 591 1.52 -0.83 12.20
N MET A 592 1.97 -1.54 11.16
CA MET A 592 3.30 -2.15 11.07
C MET A 592 4.21 -1.30 10.21
N SER A 593 5.52 -1.30 10.49
CA SER A 593 6.48 -0.61 9.62
C SER A 593 6.54 -1.23 8.21
N GLU A 594 6.92 -0.44 7.18
CA GLU A 594 6.98 -0.92 5.79
C GLU A 594 7.85 -2.19 5.61
N GLN A 595 8.90 -2.35 6.43
CA GLN A 595 9.77 -3.53 6.39
C GLN A 595 9.11 -4.74 7.03
N THR A 596 8.43 -4.56 8.17
CA THR A 596 7.68 -5.63 8.83
C THR A 596 6.49 -6.05 7.98
N THR A 597 5.75 -5.11 7.37
CA THR A 597 4.62 -5.37 6.49
C THR A 597 4.96 -6.35 5.36
N LYS A 598 6.15 -6.25 4.77
CA LYS A 598 6.61 -7.19 3.71
C LYS A 598 6.77 -8.63 4.23
N LEU A 599 7.26 -8.80 5.46
CA LEU A 599 7.44 -10.12 6.09
C LEU A 599 6.11 -10.64 6.67
N ALA A 600 5.31 -9.77 7.28
CA ALA A 600 3.98 -10.09 7.78
C ALA A 600 3.06 -10.59 6.65
N SER A 601 3.11 -9.90 5.51
CA SER A 601 2.39 -10.27 4.28
C SER A 601 2.74 -11.67 3.82
N CYS A 602 4.03 -12.06 3.80
CA CYS A 602 4.36 -13.40 3.34
C CYS A 602 3.89 -14.49 4.29
N LEU A 603 3.91 -14.26 5.61
CA LEU A 603 3.36 -15.22 6.57
C LEU A 603 1.84 -15.41 6.38
N LEU A 604 1.12 -14.35 6.05
CA LEU A 604 -0.29 -14.42 5.68
C LEU A 604 -0.51 -15.16 4.35
N ILE A 605 0.37 -14.99 3.36
CA ILE A 605 0.32 -15.77 2.11
C ILE A 605 0.65 -17.25 2.35
N MET A 606 1.60 -17.57 3.25
CA MET A 606 1.88 -18.95 3.61
C MET A 606 0.67 -19.65 4.26
N ALA A 607 -0.18 -18.89 4.97
CA ALA A 607 -1.41 -19.41 5.57
C ALA A 607 -2.40 -19.97 4.53
N ILE A 608 -2.25 -19.65 3.23
CA ILE A 608 -3.05 -20.23 2.14
C ILE A 608 -2.94 -21.76 2.08
N ILE A 609 -1.86 -22.33 2.63
CA ILE A 609 -1.69 -23.79 2.78
C ILE A 609 -2.85 -24.47 3.52
N GLY A 610 -3.66 -23.73 4.29
CA GLY A 610 -4.90 -24.23 4.88
C GLY A 610 -5.84 -24.91 3.86
N GLY A 611 -5.88 -24.42 2.62
CA GLY A 611 -6.68 -25.04 1.54
C GLY A 611 -6.23 -26.46 1.17
N ALA A 612 -4.93 -26.73 1.23
CA ALA A 612 -4.36 -28.05 0.98
C ALA A 612 -4.58 -29.02 2.15
N ILE A 613 -4.71 -28.50 3.38
CA ILE A 613 -4.87 -29.31 4.60
C ILE A 613 -6.34 -29.64 4.88
N PHE A 614 -7.24 -28.66 4.71
CA PHE A 614 -8.64 -28.83 5.06
C PHE A 614 -9.38 -29.75 4.10
N THR A 615 -9.03 -29.76 2.80
CA THR A 615 -9.74 -30.58 1.80
C THR A 615 -9.57 -32.09 2.08
N PRO A 616 -8.36 -32.63 2.33
CA PRO A 616 -8.20 -34.01 2.79
C PRO A 616 -8.85 -34.27 4.15
N LEU A 617 -8.77 -33.33 5.09
CA LEU A 617 -9.37 -33.49 6.42
C LEU A 617 -10.90 -33.60 6.35
N MET A 618 -11.56 -32.78 5.54
CA MET A 618 -13.00 -32.90 5.25
C MET A 618 -13.32 -34.24 4.61
N GLY A 619 -12.49 -34.71 3.66
CA GLY A 619 -12.64 -36.03 3.05
C GLY A 619 -12.58 -37.16 4.07
N TYR A 620 -11.60 -37.10 4.98
CA TYR A 620 -11.47 -38.05 6.09
C TYR A 620 -12.71 -38.03 7.00
N ILE A 621 -13.17 -36.85 7.43
CA ILE A 621 -14.38 -36.71 8.25
C ILE A 621 -15.61 -37.29 7.52
N ALA A 622 -15.76 -37.01 6.23
CA ALA A 622 -16.88 -37.51 5.43
C ALA A 622 -16.88 -39.04 5.33
N VAL A 623 -15.71 -39.67 5.19
CA VAL A 623 -15.56 -41.13 5.15
C VAL A 623 -15.87 -41.75 6.52
N GLU A 624 -15.27 -41.25 7.59
CA GLU A 624 -15.44 -41.81 8.94
C GLU A 624 -16.87 -41.66 9.47
N THR A 625 -17.47 -40.49 9.25
CA THR A 625 -18.84 -40.20 9.70
C THR A 625 -19.91 -40.69 8.73
N LYS A 626 -19.51 -41.14 7.51
CA LYS A 626 -20.40 -41.47 6.39
C LYS A 626 -21.38 -40.35 6.03
N SER A 627 -21.02 -39.10 6.34
CA SER A 627 -21.86 -37.93 6.11
C SER A 627 -21.00 -36.76 5.67
N LEU A 628 -21.14 -36.37 4.40
CA LEU A 628 -20.46 -35.19 3.89
C LEU A 628 -20.97 -33.91 4.57
N ALA A 629 -22.24 -33.87 4.96
CA ALA A 629 -22.79 -32.75 5.73
C ALA A 629 -22.02 -32.50 7.03
N LEU A 630 -21.63 -33.55 7.77
CA LEU A 630 -20.84 -33.39 8.99
C LEU A 630 -19.42 -32.87 8.74
N ALA A 631 -18.83 -33.13 7.58
CA ALA A 631 -17.53 -32.55 7.21
C ALA A 631 -17.56 -31.02 7.13
N TYR A 632 -18.73 -30.40 6.86
CA TYR A 632 -18.90 -28.95 6.83
C TYR A 632 -18.81 -28.28 8.22
N ILE A 633 -18.82 -29.04 9.31
CA ILE A 633 -18.52 -28.50 10.66
C ILE A 633 -17.13 -27.85 10.69
N LEU A 634 -16.17 -28.37 9.92
CA LEU A 634 -14.81 -27.83 9.86
C LEU A 634 -14.77 -26.38 9.28
N PRO A 635 -15.39 -26.08 8.11
CA PRO A 635 -15.67 -24.71 7.69
C PRO A 635 -16.42 -23.89 8.74
N GLY A 636 -17.44 -24.45 9.40
CA GLY A 636 -18.20 -23.77 10.46
C GLY A 636 -17.32 -23.28 11.62
N GLY A 637 -16.46 -24.16 12.15
CA GLY A 637 -15.48 -23.80 13.18
C GLY A 637 -14.47 -22.76 12.73
N SER A 638 -14.12 -22.76 11.45
CA SER A 638 -13.21 -21.76 10.86
C SER A 638 -13.83 -20.37 10.86
N TYR A 639 -15.12 -20.25 10.53
CA TYR A 639 -15.81 -18.96 10.59
C TYR A 639 -15.95 -18.45 12.03
N ILE A 640 -16.05 -19.33 13.04
CA ILE A 640 -15.98 -18.92 14.45
C ILE A 640 -14.61 -18.30 14.76
N ILE A 641 -13.52 -18.93 14.34
CA ILE A 641 -12.15 -18.41 14.52
C ILE A 641 -12.01 -17.02 13.87
N VAL A 642 -12.50 -16.86 12.63
CA VAL A 642 -12.48 -15.57 11.93
C VAL A 642 -13.33 -14.52 12.65
N GLY A 643 -14.51 -14.89 13.15
CA GLY A 643 -15.39 -13.98 13.89
C GLY A 643 -14.77 -13.50 15.21
N ILE A 644 -14.12 -14.39 15.96
CA ILE A 644 -13.39 -14.05 17.20
C ILE A 644 -12.24 -13.09 16.88
N TYR A 645 -11.45 -13.39 15.85
CA TYR A 645 -10.38 -12.50 15.39
C TYR A 645 -10.92 -11.12 15.02
N ALA A 646 -12.03 -11.05 14.31
CA ALA A 646 -12.64 -9.79 13.88
C ALA A 646 -13.09 -8.92 15.05
N LEU A 647 -13.70 -9.51 16.09
CA LEU A 647 -14.10 -8.78 17.29
C LEU A 647 -12.90 -8.29 18.09
N LEU A 648 -11.87 -9.12 18.25
CA LEU A 648 -10.62 -8.72 18.90
C LEU A 648 -9.91 -7.60 18.13
N ALA A 649 -9.89 -7.68 16.80
CA ALA A 649 -9.35 -6.64 15.94
C ALA A 649 -10.10 -5.32 16.13
N TYR A 650 -11.43 -5.35 16.23
CA TYR A 650 -12.24 -4.15 16.47
C TYR A 650 -11.89 -3.48 17.80
N VAL A 651 -11.86 -4.25 18.90
CA VAL A 651 -11.56 -3.72 20.23
C VAL A 651 -10.15 -3.11 20.27
N LEU A 652 -9.14 -3.87 19.83
CA LEU A 652 -7.73 -3.47 19.92
C LEU A 652 -7.34 -2.32 18.98
N THR A 653 -8.11 -2.09 17.91
CA THR A 653 -7.87 -0.96 17.00
C THR A 653 -8.62 0.30 17.42
N THR A 654 -9.78 0.17 18.07
CA THR A 654 -10.56 1.31 18.58
C THR A 654 -9.90 1.92 19.82
N ASP A 655 -9.34 1.11 20.73
CA ASP A 655 -8.62 1.59 21.92
C ASP A 655 -7.33 2.36 21.61
N ARG A 656 -6.75 2.16 20.41
CA ARG A 656 -5.58 2.95 19.96
C ARG A 656 -5.97 4.33 19.47
N SER A 657 -7.11 4.45 18.78
CA SER A 657 -7.61 5.74 18.29
C SER A 657 -8.12 6.68 19.38
N THR A 658 -8.29 6.18 20.61
CA THR A 658 -8.65 6.98 21.79
C THR A 658 -7.44 7.34 22.66
N GLN A 659 -6.26 6.78 22.38
CA GLN A 659 -5.00 7.05 23.09
C GLN A 659 -4.01 7.92 22.29
N GLU A 660 -4.17 7.99 20.97
CA GLU A 660 -3.55 8.99 20.08
C GLU A 660 -4.48 10.19 19.92
#